data_AF-A0A8T5LNY8-F1
#
_entry.id   AF-A0A8T5LNY8-F1
#
_cell.length_a   1.000
_cell.length_b   1.000
_cell.length_c   1.000
_cell.angle_alpha   90.00
_cell.angle_beta   90.00
_cell.angle_gamma   90.00
#
_symmetry.space_group_name_H-M   'P 1'
#
loop_
_entity.id
_entity.type
_entity.pdbx_description
1 polymer ?
#
loop_
_entity_poly.entity_id
_entity_poly.type
_entity_poly.pdbx_seq_one_letter_code
_entity_poly.pdbx_strand_id
1 'polypeptide(L)'
;MKIKRGFSKSSSSWNSGSNLFKHFFASKNSKKGQVTVFIIVGILILFIFSGVLYLTKETTKEEFTAEGEPIVESVPQTFKPIQTYTENCLSKVAEQGLLVLGQQGGYIYPDLVGEYSVSDSTEADGINLEPLKVPFWHYNTNQNSKYNVVYNSLKPKLYAKDDPVMSIEAQLSRYVNEKLDGCLDDYSSFEGQGFDIEVSPIKSGKLKDVEAKVGERTVNFLLTMNIKAKKEDVESSLQKFYVKVPLELKHYYEIAEMISDAQSKDFFLETQGLEILTAYSNVDANYFPPISTIRFDHVSTLSWSEFNLKERYKELLTSYVPALRFLGSENFYYNTDDRGFLAQRIVDNMVLPLVGAEDLEVSFDYFGWTPYFKTNSDADGIIRPESLFISAFVLTYGQQRYETHYDISYPVLVTLNDAAALDGKGYKFLFALESNIRNNDPGVSGVPAETYPQRITSLACNNEQKDTEMLKTVVVDSFTKEPLEAVKIGFTIPEQAECEMGFTDEDGAFESNYPSVYGGVMNYVHEGYLSDFYPIDTYKYRDQKALIGYSVEGLSEKEKVIELHKIKSINVSVKKKNVQKCITPLSCSSVTIPFPPFIKDISCKEEKKQCFFNKGNTLLLGDPVARVVANSSMAKFHDYYFFNKALDMDETEDVFINLERVAGFHEGETSLEFNTPISIKGNSVAEVELVPGKYKVTIMSKTTKPLVIPKDRRCFAYDVMFWETEDCFDIDGNNLDKYVNGNVNWDTPETYFEITPEDLYTSNEIVFYVVTQDLSSVPLHIEVAGETIPSRVSEDMQLPGMLINVSRLPEVRAALEPKFIGAEGEES
;
A
#
# COMPACT_ATOMS: atom_id res chain seq x y z
N MET A 1 -36.60 11.02 -37.14
CA MET A 1 -35.92 11.17 -38.44
C MET A 1 -36.67 10.33 -39.48
N LYS A 2 -36.87 10.86 -40.69
CA LYS A 2 -37.90 10.48 -41.66
C LYS A 2 -37.33 9.56 -42.77
N ILE A 3 -38.20 8.68 -43.30
CA ILE A 3 -38.25 8.17 -44.72
C ILE A 3 -37.27 7.01 -45.07
N LYS A 4 -37.69 5.85 -45.60
CA LYS A 4 -38.20 5.53 -46.98
C LYS A 4 -38.70 4.05 -47.02
N ARG A 5 -39.95 3.72 -47.43
CA ARG A 5 -40.40 3.15 -48.76
C ARG A 5 -39.38 2.21 -49.44
N GLY A 6 -39.70 1.02 -49.98
CA GLY A 6 -40.96 0.30 -50.27
C GLY A 6 -40.72 -0.88 -51.26
N PHE A 7 -41.80 -1.57 -51.65
CA PHE A 7 -41.97 -2.61 -52.71
C PHE A 7 -41.41 -4.03 -52.39
N SER A 8 -42.09 -5.19 -52.54
CA SER A 8 -43.18 -5.76 -53.39
C SER A 8 -42.64 -6.86 -54.33
N LYS A 9 -43.32 -8.01 -54.25
CA LYS A 9 -43.55 -9.08 -55.27
C LYS A 9 -42.51 -10.21 -55.49
N SER A 10 -42.97 -11.39 -55.06
CA SER A 10 -43.15 -12.67 -55.80
C SER A 10 -42.02 -13.33 -56.58
N SER A 11 -41.75 -14.59 -56.23
CA SER A 11 -41.57 -15.74 -57.13
C SER A 11 -41.64 -17.02 -56.27
N SER A 12 -42.61 -17.93 -56.48
CA SER A 12 -42.46 -19.21 -57.21
C SER A 12 -41.19 -19.97 -56.80
N SER A 13 -41.20 -21.20 -56.31
CA SER A 13 -41.77 -22.45 -56.85
C SER A 13 -41.05 -23.55 -56.01
N TRP A 14 -41.60 -24.67 -55.54
CA TRP A 14 -41.99 -25.84 -56.33
C TRP A 14 -42.37 -26.97 -55.36
N ASN A 15 -43.41 -27.73 -55.74
CA ASN A 15 -43.54 -29.19 -55.79
C ASN A 15 -43.22 -30.04 -54.54
N SER A 16 -43.90 -31.14 -54.23
CA SER A 16 -44.99 -31.94 -54.82
C SER A 16 -44.71 -33.33 -54.24
N GLY A 17 -45.61 -33.91 -53.45
CA GLY A 17 -45.36 -35.23 -52.88
C GLY A 17 -46.51 -35.80 -52.06
N SER A 18 -47.75 -35.60 -52.50
CA SER A 18 -48.91 -36.28 -51.90
C SER A 18 -49.82 -36.79 -53.02
N ASN A 19 -49.62 -38.05 -53.40
CA ASN A 19 -50.62 -38.88 -54.06
C ASN A 19 -50.09 -40.31 -54.14
N LEU A 20 -50.61 -41.22 -53.32
CA LEU A 20 -50.64 -42.63 -53.68
C LEU A 20 -51.90 -43.28 -53.06
N PHE A 21 -52.69 -43.89 -53.94
CA PHE A 21 -53.83 -44.78 -53.71
C PHE A 21 -55.22 -44.20 -53.41
N LYS A 22 -55.87 -43.75 -54.50
CA LYS A 22 -57.27 -44.07 -54.81
C LYS A 22 -57.32 -45.31 -55.71
N HIS A 23 -57.99 -46.37 -55.29
CA HIS A 23 -59.03 -47.12 -56.03
C HIS A 23 -59.21 -48.56 -55.53
N PHE A 24 -60.45 -49.04 -55.69
CA PHE A 24 -61.04 -50.34 -55.31
C PHE A 24 -61.40 -50.43 -53.82
N PHE A 25 -62.67 -50.54 -53.43
CA PHE A 25 -63.63 -51.56 -53.86
C PHE A 25 -65.07 -51.03 -53.96
N ALA A 26 -65.72 -51.33 -55.09
CA ALA A 26 -67.17 -51.40 -55.21
C ALA A 26 -67.63 -52.84 -54.94
N SER A 27 -68.75 -52.94 -54.23
CA SER A 27 -69.40 -54.14 -53.70
C SER A 27 -69.68 -55.24 -54.74
N LYS A 28 -69.44 -56.50 -54.33
CA LYS A 28 -70.22 -57.65 -54.80
C LYS A 28 -70.46 -58.63 -53.63
N ASN A 29 -71.71 -58.72 -53.21
CA ASN A 29 -72.20 -59.60 -52.15
C ASN A 29 -71.84 -61.08 -52.38
N SER A 30 -71.17 -61.71 -51.41
CA SER A 30 -71.28 -63.15 -51.18
C SER A 30 -71.46 -63.42 -49.67
N LYS A 31 -72.65 -63.88 -49.27
CA LYS A 31 -73.05 -64.11 -47.87
C LYS A 31 -72.43 -65.38 -47.27
N LYS A 32 -71.13 -65.63 -47.50
CA LYS A 32 -70.37 -66.72 -46.86
C LYS A 32 -68.98 -66.32 -46.37
N GLY A 33 -68.54 -65.06 -46.59
CA GLY A 33 -67.26 -64.53 -46.07
C GLY A 33 -67.37 -63.70 -44.78
N GLN A 34 -68.57 -63.40 -44.29
CA GLN A 34 -68.75 -62.56 -43.10
C GLN A 34 -68.41 -63.28 -41.79
N VAL A 35 -68.61 -64.60 -41.70
CA VAL A 35 -68.30 -65.36 -40.47
C VAL A 35 -66.79 -65.40 -40.20
N THR A 36 -65.97 -65.54 -41.24
CA THR A 36 -64.51 -65.55 -41.11
C THR A 36 -63.96 -64.19 -40.68
N VAL A 37 -64.57 -63.09 -41.15
CA VAL A 37 -64.19 -61.73 -40.72
C VAL A 37 -64.50 -61.52 -39.25
N PHE A 38 -65.67 -61.95 -38.76
CA PHE A 38 -65.99 -61.84 -37.34
C PHE A 38 -65.11 -62.74 -36.45
N ILE A 39 -64.69 -63.91 -36.93
CA ILE A 39 -63.73 -64.77 -36.22
C ILE A 39 -62.34 -64.13 -36.17
N ILE A 40 -61.85 -63.59 -37.29
CA ILE A 40 -60.55 -62.91 -37.33
C ILE A 40 -60.56 -61.66 -36.45
N VAL A 41 -61.63 -60.86 -36.51
CA VAL A 41 -61.79 -59.68 -35.64
C VAL A 41 -61.92 -60.09 -34.17
N GLY A 42 -62.65 -61.16 -33.85
CA GLY A 42 -62.76 -61.70 -32.50
C GLY A 42 -61.42 -62.18 -31.95
N ILE A 43 -60.64 -62.90 -32.74
CA ILE A 43 -59.28 -63.34 -32.39
C ILE A 43 -58.35 -62.14 -32.23
N LEU A 44 -58.44 -61.14 -33.11
CA LEU A 44 -57.63 -59.92 -33.04
C LEU A 44 -57.95 -59.09 -31.80
N ILE A 45 -59.23 -58.94 -31.46
CA ILE A 45 -59.67 -58.30 -30.21
C ILE A 45 -59.19 -59.12 -29.01
N LEU A 46 -59.24 -60.45 -29.07
CA LEU A 46 -58.76 -61.31 -27.98
C LEU A 46 -57.25 -61.22 -27.79
N PHE A 47 -56.45 -61.12 -28.85
CA PHE A 47 -55.01 -60.87 -28.76
C PHE A 47 -54.68 -59.44 -28.32
N ILE A 48 -55.44 -58.43 -28.75
CA ILE A 48 -55.27 -57.06 -28.27
C ILE A 48 -55.63 -56.98 -26.78
N PHE A 49 -56.74 -57.58 -26.36
CA PHE A 49 -57.18 -57.59 -24.97
C PHE A 49 -56.24 -58.41 -24.08
N SER A 50 -55.76 -59.55 -24.58
CA SER A 50 -54.72 -60.35 -23.89
C SER A 50 -53.38 -59.62 -23.86
N GLY A 51 -53.03 -58.89 -24.92
CA GLY A 51 -51.84 -58.05 -24.99
C GLY A 51 -51.91 -56.86 -24.03
N VAL A 52 -53.06 -56.19 -23.93
CA VAL A 52 -53.30 -55.13 -22.95
C VAL A 52 -53.30 -55.69 -21.54
N LEU A 53 -53.92 -56.85 -21.28
CA LEU A 53 -53.84 -57.51 -19.96
C LEU A 53 -52.43 -57.97 -19.60
N TYR A 54 -51.65 -58.45 -20.57
CA TYR A 54 -50.26 -58.84 -20.39
C TYR A 54 -49.37 -57.61 -20.13
N LEU A 55 -49.53 -56.54 -20.91
CA LEU A 55 -48.80 -55.28 -20.73
C LEU A 55 -49.20 -54.56 -19.44
N THR A 56 -50.48 -54.53 -19.07
CA THR A 56 -50.91 -53.97 -17.77
C THR A 56 -50.41 -54.78 -16.58
N LYS A 57 -50.29 -56.11 -16.69
CA LYS A 57 -49.65 -56.96 -15.65
C LYS A 57 -48.15 -56.76 -15.54
N GLU A 58 -47.46 -56.41 -16.62
CA GLU A 58 -46.00 -56.23 -16.64
C GLU A 58 -45.59 -54.77 -16.33
N THR A 59 -46.50 -53.80 -16.54
CA THR A 59 -46.28 -52.35 -16.34
C THR A 59 -46.83 -51.85 -15.00
N THR A 60 -47.61 -52.64 -14.26
CA THR A 60 -47.94 -52.37 -12.83
C THR A 60 -46.90 -53.01 -11.90
N LYS A 61 -45.61 -52.78 -12.17
CA LYS A 61 -44.66 -52.71 -11.07
C LYS A 61 -44.92 -51.37 -10.40
N GLU A 62 -45.65 -51.38 -9.29
CA GLU A 62 -45.84 -50.19 -8.44
C GLU A 62 -44.46 -49.74 -7.97
N GLU A 63 -43.86 -48.79 -8.69
CA GLU A 63 -42.61 -48.16 -8.31
C GLU A 63 -42.85 -47.30 -7.06
N PHE A 64 -41.99 -47.47 -6.05
CA PHE A 64 -41.98 -46.62 -4.87
C PHE A 64 -41.52 -45.21 -5.30
N THR A 65 -42.48 -44.29 -5.41
CA THR A 65 -42.25 -42.91 -5.85
C THR A 65 -42.32 -41.95 -4.67
N ALA A 66 -41.70 -40.78 -4.79
CA ALA A 66 -41.70 -39.76 -3.75
C ALA A 66 -43.10 -39.19 -3.42
N GLU A 67 -44.07 -39.30 -4.34
CA GLU A 67 -45.41 -38.71 -4.23
C GLU A 67 -46.53 -39.73 -3.92
N GLY A 68 -46.30 -41.02 -4.14
CA GLY A 68 -47.31 -42.06 -3.96
C GLY A 68 -47.12 -42.87 -2.67
N GLU A 69 -48.17 -43.01 -1.87
CA GLU A 69 -48.18 -43.97 -0.76
C GLU A 69 -48.21 -45.40 -1.34
N PRO A 70 -47.28 -46.29 -0.95
CA PRO A 70 -47.31 -47.67 -1.41
C PRO A 70 -48.54 -48.38 -0.84
N ILE A 71 -49.15 -49.28 -1.61
CA ILE A 71 -50.24 -50.11 -1.11
C ILE A 71 -49.66 -51.11 -0.10
N VAL A 72 -49.94 -50.87 1.18
CA VAL A 72 -49.59 -51.78 2.28
C VAL A 72 -50.74 -52.78 2.48
N GLU A 73 -50.42 -54.07 2.63
CA GLU A 73 -51.41 -55.12 2.85
C GLU A 73 -52.25 -54.84 4.12
N SER A 74 -53.55 -55.11 4.07
CA SER A 74 -54.42 -54.94 5.24
C SER A 74 -54.12 -56.02 6.29
N VAL A 75 -53.47 -55.63 7.38
CA VAL A 75 -53.10 -56.52 8.48
C VAL A 75 -54.30 -56.75 9.43
N PRO A 76 -54.59 -58.00 9.86
CA PRO A 76 -55.62 -58.26 10.86
C PRO A 76 -55.34 -57.51 12.17
N GLN A 77 -56.40 -57.08 12.87
CA GLN A 77 -56.28 -56.27 14.11
C GLN A 77 -55.37 -56.90 15.18
N THR A 78 -55.34 -58.23 15.27
CA THR A 78 -54.47 -59.00 16.18
C THR A 78 -52.97 -58.74 15.97
N PHE A 79 -52.54 -58.46 14.72
CA PHE A 79 -51.13 -58.25 14.35
C PHE A 79 -50.77 -56.79 14.09
N LYS A 80 -51.74 -55.87 14.20
CA LYS A 80 -51.49 -54.43 14.08
C LYS A 80 -50.39 -53.92 15.04
N PRO A 81 -50.27 -54.42 16.29
CA PRO A 81 -49.18 -54.02 17.17
C PRO A 81 -47.78 -54.31 16.62
N ILE A 82 -47.59 -55.41 15.91
CA ILE A 82 -46.30 -55.76 15.26
C ILE A 82 -46.01 -54.75 14.16
N GLN A 83 -47.01 -54.46 13.31
CA GLN A 83 -46.86 -53.45 12.25
C GLN A 83 -46.47 -52.09 12.82
N THR A 84 -47.20 -51.61 13.82
CA THR A 84 -46.92 -50.32 14.45
C THR A 84 -45.57 -50.29 15.16
N TYR A 85 -45.14 -51.40 15.77
CA TYR A 85 -43.80 -51.50 16.36
C TYR A 85 -42.72 -51.40 15.30
N THR A 86 -42.84 -52.15 14.19
CA THR A 86 -41.89 -52.09 13.07
C THR A 86 -41.84 -50.69 12.45
N GLU A 87 -43.00 -50.06 12.22
CA GLU A 87 -43.11 -48.70 11.69
C GLU A 87 -42.51 -47.66 12.65
N ASN A 88 -42.75 -47.77 13.96
CA ASN A 88 -42.14 -46.88 14.96
C ASN A 88 -40.62 -47.03 15.01
N CYS A 89 -40.11 -48.26 14.91
CA CYS A 89 -38.68 -48.50 14.83
C CYS A 89 -38.07 -47.93 13.55
N LEU A 90 -38.74 -48.14 12.42
CA LEU A 90 -38.34 -47.57 11.14
C LEU A 90 -38.30 -46.04 11.21
N SER A 91 -39.34 -45.41 11.78
CA SER A 91 -39.43 -43.96 11.98
C SER A 91 -38.32 -43.43 12.88
N LYS A 92 -38.05 -44.08 14.01
CA LYS A 92 -37.00 -43.66 14.94
C LYS A 92 -35.61 -43.72 14.32
N VAL A 93 -35.30 -44.81 13.61
CA VAL A 93 -34.00 -44.98 12.95
C VAL A 93 -33.87 -44.04 11.75
N ALA A 94 -34.95 -43.83 11.01
CA ALA A 94 -35.00 -42.84 9.92
C ALA A 94 -34.73 -41.42 10.40
N GLU A 95 -35.40 -40.96 11.48
CA GLU A 95 -35.15 -39.65 12.10
C GLU A 95 -33.68 -39.51 12.54
N GLN A 96 -33.11 -40.54 13.18
CA GLN A 96 -31.70 -40.54 13.58
C GLN A 96 -30.76 -40.42 12.37
N GLY A 97 -31.04 -41.14 11.29
CA GLY A 97 -30.27 -41.06 10.05
C GLY A 97 -30.32 -39.67 9.42
N LEU A 98 -31.51 -39.04 9.40
CA LEU A 98 -31.70 -37.69 8.89
C LEU A 98 -30.94 -36.64 9.72
N LEU A 99 -30.93 -36.76 11.04
CA LEU A 99 -30.19 -35.87 11.94
C LEU A 99 -28.68 -35.99 11.72
N VAL A 100 -28.14 -37.21 11.66
CA VAL A 100 -26.71 -37.44 11.40
C VAL A 100 -26.32 -36.91 10.02
N LEU A 101 -27.17 -37.16 9.00
CA LEU A 101 -26.95 -36.68 7.64
C LEU A 101 -26.91 -35.15 7.57
N GLY A 102 -27.86 -34.48 8.22
CA GLY A 102 -27.92 -33.01 8.28
C GLY A 102 -26.71 -32.41 8.99
N GLN A 103 -26.25 -33.05 10.07
CA GLN A 103 -25.11 -32.57 10.86
C GLN A 103 -23.74 -32.71 10.17
N GLN A 104 -23.67 -33.42 9.05
CA GLN A 104 -22.42 -33.82 8.38
C GLN A 104 -22.43 -33.55 6.87
N GLY A 105 -22.93 -32.40 6.39
CA GLY A 105 -22.75 -32.04 4.97
C GLY A 105 -23.64 -32.81 3.99
N GLY A 106 -24.67 -33.51 4.46
CA GLY A 106 -25.43 -34.45 3.64
C GLY A 106 -24.82 -35.86 3.58
N TYR A 107 -23.85 -36.18 4.44
CA TYR A 107 -23.26 -37.52 4.54
C TYR A 107 -23.53 -38.18 5.89
N ILE A 108 -23.82 -39.47 5.89
CA ILE A 108 -23.82 -40.28 7.11
C ILE A 108 -22.42 -40.87 7.34
N TYR A 109 -21.66 -41.08 6.26
CA TYR A 109 -20.35 -41.73 6.28
C TYR A 109 -19.30 -40.84 5.56
N PRO A 110 -18.97 -39.66 6.14
CA PRO A 110 -18.08 -38.68 5.52
C PRO A 110 -16.67 -39.21 5.23
N ASP A 111 -16.19 -40.18 6.01
CA ASP A 111 -14.88 -40.83 5.83
C ASP A 111 -14.73 -41.63 4.53
N LEU A 112 -15.83 -41.88 3.81
CA LEU A 112 -15.80 -42.58 2.52
C LEU A 112 -15.55 -41.63 1.34
N VAL A 113 -15.61 -40.31 1.53
CA VAL A 113 -15.53 -39.32 0.44
C VAL A 113 -14.37 -38.33 0.54
N GLY A 114 -13.76 -38.18 1.72
CA GLY A 114 -12.68 -37.22 1.90
C GLY A 114 -11.88 -37.46 3.18
N GLU A 115 -10.74 -36.78 3.25
CA GLU A 115 -9.87 -36.76 4.43
C GLU A 115 -10.09 -35.49 5.24
N TYR A 116 -10.13 -35.61 6.58
CA TYR A 116 -10.45 -34.51 7.49
C TYR A 116 -9.32 -34.29 8.49
N SER A 117 -8.93 -33.03 8.67
CA SER A 117 -7.84 -32.64 9.57
C SER A 117 -8.36 -31.78 10.73
N VAL A 118 -7.84 -32.05 11.94
CA VAL A 118 -8.14 -31.27 13.15
C VAL A 118 -7.34 -29.97 13.18
N SER A 119 -6.12 -29.97 12.65
CA SER A 119 -5.18 -28.85 12.75
C SER A 119 -5.07 -27.98 11.51
N ASP A 120 -5.39 -28.54 10.34
CA ASP A 120 -5.19 -27.89 9.05
C ASP A 120 -6.36 -28.19 8.10
N SER A 121 -7.47 -27.51 8.34
CA SER A 121 -8.71 -27.76 7.59
C SER A 121 -8.62 -27.32 6.12
N THR A 122 -7.73 -26.40 5.77
CA THR A 122 -7.55 -25.89 4.39
C THR A 122 -6.66 -26.78 3.52
N GLU A 123 -5.97 -27.75 4.12
CA GLU A 123 -5.25 -28.82 3.40
C GLU A 123 -6.03 -30.15 3.41
N ALA A 124 -7.30 -30.11 3.81
CA ALA A 124 -8.19 -31.27 3.93
C ALA A 124 -9.45 -31.09 3.06
N ASP A 125 -10.25 -32.13 2.95
CA ASP A 125 -11.49 -32.15 2.16
C ASP A 125 -12.71 -31.60 2.93
N GLY A 126 -12.51 -31.14 4.17
CA GLY A 126 -13.58 -30.61 5.01
C GLY A 126 -13.13 -30.22 6.41
N ILE A 127 -14.12 -29.83 7.21
CA ILE A 127 -13.94 -29.42 8.61
C ILE A 127 -14.15 -30.63 9.54
N ASN A 128 -13.25 -30.80 10.50
CA ASN A 128 -13.40 -31.77 11.59
C ASN A 128 -13.85 -31.08 12.89
N LEU A 129 -15.05 -31.39 13.36
CA LEU A 129 -15.71 -30.87 14.57
C LEU A 129 -15.94 -32.00 15.60
N GLU A 130 -15.05 -32.99 15.66
CA GLU A 130 -15.14 -34.24 16.46
C GLU A 130 -16.34 -34.34 17.44
N PRO A 131 -17.28 -35.29 17.24
CA PRO A 131 -17.21 -36.41 16.30
C PRO A 131 -17.70 -36.09 14.88
N LEU A 132 -18.18 -34.88 14.62
CA LEU A 132 -18.78 -34.51 13.33
C LEU A 132 -17.72 -34.15 12.29
N LYS A 133 -17.94 -34.57 11.05
CA LYS A 133 -17.09 -34.23 9.90
C LYS A 133 -17.97 -33.62 8.81
N VAL A 134 -17.61 -32.43 8.36
CA VAL A 134 -18.42 -31.64 7.42
C VAL A 134 -17.60 -31.39 6.15
N PRO A 135 -17.89 -32.10 5.05
CA PRO A 135 -17.16 -31.93 3.80
C PRO A 135 -17.38 -30.56 3.15
N PHE A 136 -16.38 -30.09 2.41
CA PHE A 136 -16.49 -28.88 1.63
C PHE A 136 -17.34 -29.06 0.38
N TRP A 137 -18.32 -28.19 0.19
CA TRP A 137 -19.10 -28.11 -1.04
C TRP A 137 -18.41 -27.25 -2.11
N HIS A 138 -17.45 -26.42 -1.72
CA HIS A 138 -16.56 -25.68 -2.60
C HIS A 138 -15.19 -25.49 -1.91
N TYR A 139 -14.12 -26.02 -2.50
CA TYR A 139 -12.76 -25.96 -1.93
C TYR A 139 -11.66 -26.17 -2.98
N ASN A 140 -10.45 -25.77 -2.61
CA ASN A 140 -9.24 -25.95 -3.39
C ASN A 140 -8.61 -27.32 -3.14
N THR A 141 -8.36 -28.09 -4.21
CA THR A 141 -7.73 -29.41 -4.12
C THR A 141 -6.20 -29.37 -4.18
N ASN A 142 -5.62 -28.23 -4.57
CA ASN A 142 -4.17 -28.08 -4.57
C ASN A 142 -3.70 -27.62 -3.20
N GLN A 143 -2.48 -28.04 -2.83
CA GLN A 143 -1.78 -27.46 -1.68
C GLN A 143 -1.79 -25.94 -1.73
N ASN A 144 -2.07 -25.28 -0.61
CA ASN A 144 -2.20 -23.83 -0.57
C ASN A 144 -0.90 -23.10 -0.89
N SER A 145 0.25 -23.75 -0.71
CA SER A 145 1.56 -23.25 -1.12
C SER A 145 1.75 -23.10 -2.63
N LYS A 146 0.81 -23.61 -3.45
CA LYS A 146 0.85 -23.45 -4.90
C LYS A 146 0.01 -22.25 -5.32
N TYR A 147 0.55 -21.49 -6.28
CA TYR A 147 -0.12 -20.31 -6.84
C TYR A 147 -1.39 -20.63 -7.64
N ASN A 148 -1.54 -21.86 -8.14
CA ASN A 148 -2.70 -22.26 -8.92
C ASN A 148 -3.75 -22.92 -8.03
N VAL A 149 -4.97 -22.39 -8.09
CA VAL A 149 -6.14 -22.98 -7.41
C VAL A 149 -6.86 -23.92 -8.39
N VAL A 150 -7.37 -25.04 -7.88
CA VAL A 150 -8.26 -25.94 -8.62
C VAL A 150 -9.43 -26.26 -7.70
N TYR A 151 -10.63 -25.87 -8.11
CA TYR A 151 -11.82 -26.10 -7.29
C TYR A 151 -12.45 -27.46 -7.54
N ASN A 152 -12.93 -28.06 -6.45
CA ASN A 152 -13.76 -29.24 -6.47
C ASN A 152 -14.94 -29.09 -5.49
N SER A 153 -15.86 -30.06 -5.52
CA SER A 153 -17.05 -30.09 -4.68
C SER A 153 -17.32 -31.50 -4.18
N LEU A 154 -17.47 -31.65 -2.86
CA LEU A 154 -17.99 -32.87 -2.24
C LEU A 154 -19.49 -32.75 -1.95
N LYS A 155 -20.24 -31.93 -2.69
CA LYS A 155 -21.70 -31.89 -2.58
C LYS A 155 -22.31 -33.24 -3.02
N PRO A 156 -23.02 -33.98 -2.13
CA PRO A 156 -23.63 -35.26 -2.49
C PRO A 156 -24.78 -35.07 -3.47
N LYS A 157 -25.06 -36.08 -4.30
CA LYS A 157 -26.31 -36.09 -5.08
C LYS A 157 -27.50 -36.35 -4.18
N LEU A 158 -28.65 -35.74 -4.50
CA LEU A 158 -29.87 -35.95 -3.71
C LEU A 158 -30.47 -37.35 -3.95
N TYR A 159 -30.58 -37.77 -5.22
CA TYR A 159 -31.33 -38.97 -5.61
C TYR A 159 -30.45 -40.19 -5.88
N ALA A 160 -30.94 -41.38 -5.53
CA ALA A 160 -30.25 -42.66 -5.74
C ALA A 160 -30.06 -43.02 -7.22
N LYS A 161 -30.87 -42.46 -8.12
CA LYS A 161 -30.70 -42.64 -9.57
C LYS A 161 -29.45 -41.94 -10.10
N ASP A 162 -29.02 -40.86 -9.45
CA ASP A 162 -27.88 -40.04 -9.87
C ASP A 162 -26.58 -40.55 -9.22
N ASP A 163 -26.66 -41.06 -7.99
CA ASP A 163 -25.60 -41.80 -7.32
C ASP A 163 -26.19 -42.93 -6.44
N PRO A 164 -26.07 -44.20 -6.86
CA PRO A 164 -26.69 -45.33 -6.16
C PRO A 164 -25.96 -45.73 -4.87
N VAL A 165 -24.80 -45.14 -4.56
CA VAL A 165 -23.99 -45.51 -3.39
C VAL A 165 -23.92 -44.39 -2.38
N MET A 166 -23.69 -43.15 -2.82
CA MET A 166 -23.38 -42.01 -1.94
C MET A 166 -24.37 -40.85 -2.07
N SER A 167 -25.47 -40.99 -2.82
CA SER A 167 -26.57 -40.02 -2.72
C SER A 167 -27.19 -40.01 -1.31
N ILE A 168 -27.87 -38.91 -0.97
CA ILE A 168 -28.61 -38.77 0.28
C ILE A 168 -29.62 -39.92 0.45
N GLU A 169 -30.41 -40.24 -0.58
CA GLU A 169 -31.34 -41.38 -0.57
C GLU A 169 -30.65 -42.73 -0.33
N ALA A 170 -29.53 -42.99 -1.02
CA ALA A 170 -28.80 -44.26 -0.89
C ALA A 170 -28.18 -44.42 0.52
N GLN A 171 -27.62 -43.33 1.06
CA GLN A 171 -27.03 -43.32 2.39
C GLN A 171 -28.08 -43.54 3.49
N LEU A 172 -29.24 -42.87 3.41
CA LEU A 172 -30.35 -43.07 4.33
C LEU A 172 -30.87 -44.50 4.28
N SER A 173 -31.04 -45.05 3.08
CA SER A 173 -31.45 -46.45 2.86
C SER A 173 -30.48 -47.43 3.54
N ARG A 174 -29.16 -47.23 3.34
CA ARG A 174 -28.11 -48.04 3.96
C ARG A 174 -28.12 -47.93 5.48
N TYR A 175 -28.13 -46.71 6.01
CA TYR A 175 -28.09 -46.47 7.45
C TYR A 175 -29.27 -47.11 8.17
N VAL A 176 -30.48 -46.88 7.65
CA VAL A 176 -31.68 -47.47 8.23
C VAL A 176 -31.62 -48.98 8.17
N ASN A 177 -31.21 -49.55 7.03
CA ASN A 177 -31.06 -50.99 6.90
C ASN A 177 -30.05 -51.58 7.91
N GLU A 178 -28.92 -50.92 8.15
CA GLU A 178 -27.88 -51.36 9.10
C GLU A 178 -28.30 -51.23 10.58
N LYS A 179 -29.03 -50.17 10.93
CA LYS A 179 -29.38 -49.85 12.34
C LYS A 179 -30.72 -50.41 12.79
N LEU A 180 -31.59 -50.81 11.86
CA LEU A 180 -32.95 -51.25 12.18
C LEU A 180 -33.00 -52.49 13.10
N ASP A 181 -32.08 -53.45 12.97
CA ASP A 181 -32.11 -54.68 13.78
C ASP A 181 -31.94 -54.38 15.27
N GLY A 182 -31.06 -53.43 15.60
CA GLY A 182 -30.87 -52.99 16.98
C GLY A 182 -32.09 -52.29 17.58
N CYS A 183 -33.00 -51.76 16.76
CA CYS A 183 -34.28 -51.23 17.24
C CYS A 183 -35.32 -52.32 17.41
N LEU A 184 -35.42 -53.24 16.43
CA LEU A 184 -36.42 -54.30 16.45
C LEU A 184 -36.19 -55.30 17.58
N ASP A 185 -34.92 -55.52 17.98
CA ASP A 185 -34.51 -56.41 19.08
C ASP A 185 -35.12 -57.81 18.95
N ASP A 186 -35.08 -58.36 17.72
CA ASP A 186 -35.67 -59.64 17.34
C ASP A 186 -37.14 -59.81 17.79
N TYR A 187 -37.87 -58.72 18.00
CA TYR A 187 -39.23 -58.69 18.55
C TYR A 187 -39.38 -59.37 19.93
N SER A 188 -38.31 -59.40 20.73
CA SER A 188 -38.26 -60.00 22.08
C SER A 188 -39.44 -59.58 22.98
N SER A 189 -39.88 -58.33 22.86
CA SER A 189 -41.01 -57.76 23.61
C SER A 189 -42.38 -58.39 23.29
N PHE A 190 -42.51 -59.08 22.16
CA PHE A 190 -43.75 -59.76 21.74
C PHE A 190 -43.77 -61.24 22.10
N GLU A 191 -42.62 -61.88 22.32
CA GLU A 191 -42.55 -63.28 22.79
C GLU A 191 -43.28 -63.45 24.13
N GLY A 192 -43.06 -62.51 25.06
CA GLY A 192 -43.74 -62.47 26.36
C GLY A 192 -45.25 -62.22 26.28
N GLN A 193 -45.77 -61.83 25.12
CA GLN A 193 -47.20 -61.59 24.86
C GLN A 193 -47.86 -62.77 24.09
N GLY A 194 -47.13 -63.87 23.89
CA GLY A 194 -47.61 -65.09 23.24
C GLY A 194 -47.58 -65.04 21.71
N PHE A 195 -46.77 -64.16 21.12
CA PHE A 195 -46.52 -64.17 19.67
C PHE A 195 -45.31 -65.03 19.34
N ASP A 196 -45.43 -65.78 18.25
CA ASP A 196 -44.34 -66.51 17.59
C ASP A 196 -44.05 -65.80 16.25
N ILE A 197 -42.85 -65.25 16.10
CA ILE A 197 -42.48 -64.36 14.99
C ILE A 197 -41.27 -64.94 14.26
N GLU A 198 -41.48 -65.28 12.99
CA GLU A 198 -40.43 -65.76 12.10
C GLU A 198 -40.14 -64.73 11.01
N VAL A 199 -38.88 -64.33 10.86
CA VAL A 199 -38.42 -63.46 9.76
C VAL A 199 -37.78 -64.31 8.67
N SER A 200 -38.27 -64.21 7.44
CA SER A 200 -37.80 -64.98 6.29
C SER A 200 -37.13 -64.11 5.23
N PRO A 201 -36.22 -64.67 4.40
CA PRO A 201 -35.62 -63.93 3.29
C PRO A 201 -36.67 -63.40 2.29
N ILE A 202 -36.42 -62.21 1.76
CA ILE A 202 -37.14 -61.62 0.63
C ILE A 202 -36.61 -62.16 -0.71
N LYS A 203 -37.27 -61.83 -1.83
CA LYS A 203 -36.93 -62.37 -3.17
C LYS A 203 -35.49 -62.13 -3.62
N SER A 204 -34.83 -61.11 -3.08
CA SER A 204 -33.42 -60.79 -3.35
C SER A 204 -32.42 -61.66 -2.56
N GLY A 205 -32.90 -62.55 -1.68
CA GLY A 205 -32.06 -63.37 -0.79
C GLY A 205 -31.61 -62.66 0.49
N LYS A 206 -31.88 -61.35 0.64
CA LYS A 206 -31.66 -60.59 1.89
C LYS A 206 -32.79 -60.85 2.89
N LEU A 207 -32.58 -60.56 4.17
CA LEU A 207 -33.65 -60.60 5.19
C LEU A 207 -34.61 -59.41 5.10
N LYS A 208 -34.08 -58.25 4.70
CA LYS A 208 -34.81 -56.99 4.56
C LYS A 208 -34.15 -56.11 3.50
N ASP A 209 -34.90 -55.13 3.01
CA ASP A 209 -34.43 -54.08 2.11
C ASP A 209 -35.17 -52.79 2.45
N VAL A 210 -34.44 -51.67 2.49
CA VAL A 210 -35.01 -50.35 2.79
C VAL A 210 -34.73 -49.44 1.60
N GLU A 211 -35.76 -48.73 1.16
CA GLU A 211 -35.65 -47.69 0.15
C GLU A 211 -36.11 -46.35 0.75
N ALA A 212 -35.27 -45.32 0.63
CA ALA A 212 -35.59 -43.95 1.00
C ALA A 212 -35.86 -43.11 -0.26
N LYS A 213 -36.87 -42.24 -0.19
CA LYS A 213 -37.19 -41.25 -1.23
C LYS A 213 -37.38 -39.87 -0.63
N VAL A 214 -36.72 -38.87 -1.20
CA VAL A 214 -36.89 -37.47 -0.80
C VAL A 214 -38.01 -36.85 -1.65
N GLY A 215 -39.08 -36.42 -1.01
CA GLY A 215 -40.16 -35.64 -1.62
C GLY A 215 -40.05 -34.16 -1.29
N GLU A 216 -41.03 -33.36 -1.75
CA GLU A 216 -41.04 -31.91 -1.54
C GLU A 216 -41.09 -31.51 -0.06
N ARG A 217 -41.90 -32.22 0.74
CA ARG A 217 -42.12 -31.89 2.17
C ARG A 217 -41.82 -33.02 3.14
N THR A 218 -41.52 -34.20 2.61
CA THR A 218 -41.34 -35.41 3.42
C THR A 218 -40.24 -36.28 2.91
N VAL A 219 -39.62 -37.03 3.81
CA VAL A 219 -38.71 -38.13 3.47
C VAL A 219 -39.42 -39.44 3.76
N ASN A 220 -39.53 -40.27 2.73
CA ASN A 220 -40.36 -41.46 2.71
C ASN A 220 -39.48 -42.70 2.79
N PHE A 221 -39.83 -43.65 3.65
CA PHE A 221 -39.09 -44.89 3.83
C PHE A 221 -39.99 -46.10 3.61
N LEU A 222 -39.59 -46.99 2.70
CA LEU A 222 -40.24 -48.27 2.45
C LEU A 222 -39.33 -49.40 2.90
N LEU A 223 -39.75 -50.14 3.92
CA LEU A 223 -39.11 -51.38 4.36
C LEU A 223 -39.84 -52.57 3.75
N THR A 224 -39.10 -53.42 3.04
CA THR A 224 -39.57 -54.73 2.57
C THR A 224 -38.95 -55.82 3.42
N MET A 225 -39.77 -56.54 4.20
CA MET A 225 -39.33 -57.60 5.11
C MET A 225 -40.46 -58.60 5.32
N ASN A 226 -40.18 -59.90 5.15
CA ASN A 226 -41.18 -60.95 5.30
C ASN A 226 -41.26 -61.40 6.77
N ILE A 227 -42.27 -60.90 7.49
CA ILE A 227 -42.59 -61.32 8.85
C ILE A 227 -43.76 -62.28 8.82
N LYS A 228 -43.59 -63.46 9.41
CA LYS A 228 -44.66 -64.42 9.65
C LYS A 228 -44.94 -64.44 11.15
N ALA A 229 -46.12 -63.97 11.54
CA ALA A 229 -46.50 -63.88 12.94
C ALA A 229 -47.67 -64.83 13.23
N LYS A 230 -47.55 -65.57 14.33
CA LYS A 230 -48.59 -66.47 14.83
C LYS A 230 -48.95 -66.11 16.27
N LYS A 231 -50.26 -66.09 16.56
CA LYS A 231 -50.78 -65.97 17.92
C LYS A 231 -51.95 -66.93 18.06
N GLU A 232 -51.84 -67.87 18.99
CA GLU A 232 -52.79 -68.97 19.15
C GLU A 232 -52.99 -69.74 17.82
N ASP A 233 -54.20 -69.75 17.26
CA ASP A 233 -54.55 -70.42 15.99
C ASP A 233 -54.57 -69.48 14.77
N VAL A 234 -54.27 -68.19 14.95
CA VAL A 234 -54.30 -67.19 13.88
C VAL A 234 -52.87 -66.91 13.40
N GLU A 235 -52.69 -66.88 12.09
CA GLU A 235 -51.42 -66.59 11.43
C GLU A 235 -51.60 -65.47 10.41
N SER A 236 -50.61 -64.58 10.29
CA SER A 236 -50.58 -63.52 9.29
C SER A 236 -49.15 -63.28 8.80
N SER A 237 -49.02 -62.93 7.51
CA SER A 237 -47.78 -62.42 6.95
C SER A 237 -47.82 -60.91 6.82
N LEU A 238 -46.71 -60.24 7.10
CA LEU A 238 -46.50 -58.82 6.83
C LEU A 238 -45.26 -58.69 5.94
N GLN A 239 -45.34 -57.89 4.87
CA GLN A 239 -44.26 -57.79 3.88
C GLN A 239 -43.68 -56.39 3.69
N LYS A 240 -44.52 -55.35 3.85
CA LYS A 240 -44.15 -53.95 3.57
C LYS A 240 -44.51 -53.08 4.77
N PHE A 241 -43.62 -52.18 5.13
CA PHE A 241 -43.82 -51.17 6.16
C PHE A 241 -43.42 -49.82 5.60
N TYR A 242 -44.23 -48.79 5.85
CA TYR A 242 -44.04 -47.48 5.26
C TYR A 242 -44.08 -46.41 6.33
N VAL A 243 -43.10 -45.51 6.30
CA VAL A 243 -43.04 -44.35 7.19
C VAL A 243 -42.81 -43.09 6.35
N LYS A 244 -43.50 -42.02 6.74
CA LYS A 244 -43.36 -40.68 6.19
C LYS A 244 -42.85 -39.75 7.28
N VAL A 245 -41.63 -39.23 7.12
CA VAL A 245 -41.05 -38.24 8.05
C VAL A 245 -41.34 -36.85 7.50
N PRO A 246 -42.04 -35.96 8.25
CA PRO A 246 -42.36 -34.60 7.83
C PRO A 246 -41.12 -33.70 7.93
N LEU A 247 -40.28 -33.73 6.90
CA LEU A 247 -39.05 -32.96 6.80
C LEU A 247 -38.87 -32.48 5.35
N GLU A 248 -38.72 -31.17 5.17
CA GLU A 248 -38.53 -30.54 3.86
C GLU A 248 -37.05 -30.62 3.42
N LEU A 249 -36.44 -31.81 3.50
CA LEU A 249 -34.99 -31.99 3.26
C LEU A 249 -34.53 -31.46 1.90
N LYS A 250 -35.39 -31.55 0.88
CA LYS A 250 -35.12 -31.02 -0.46
C LYS A 250 -34.91 -29.50 -0.42
N HIS A 251 -35.74 -28.78 0.34
CA HIS A 251 -35.62 -27.33 0.51
C HIS A 251 -34.27 -26.93 1.11
N TYR A 252 -33.87 -27.56 2.22
CA TYR A 252 -32.57 -27.28 2.84
C TYR A 252 -31.39 -27.57 1.89
N TYR A 253 -31.46 -28.67 1.13
CA TYR A 253 -30.45 -29.02 0.14
C TYR A 253 -30.36 -27.98 -0.98
N GLU A 254 -31.50 -27.48 -1.48
CA GLU A 254 -31.56 -26.46 -2.53
C GLU A 254 -31.01 -25.11 -2.07
N ILE A 255 -31.27 -24.71 -0.82
CA ILE A 255 -30.68 -23.49 -0.22
C ILE A 255 -29.17 -23.64 -0.03
N ALA A 256 -28.71 -24.79 0.48
CA ALA A 256 -27.28 -25.07 0.60
C ALA A 256 -26.58 -25.08 -0.78
N GLU A 257 -27.24 -25.64 -1.80
CA GLU A 257 -26.75 -25.63 -3.18
C GLU A 257 -26.67 -24.20 -3.71
N MET A 258 -27.68 -23.36 -3.46
CA MET A 258 -27.70 -21.96 -3.86
C MET A 258 -26.54 -21.16 -3.25
N ILE A 259 -26.25 -21.33 -1.96
CA ILE A 259 -25.14 -20.66 -1.28
C ILE A 259 -23.79 -21.14 -1.83
N SER A 260 -23.62 -22.44 -2.03
CA SER A 260 -22.39 -23.01 -2.60
C SER A 260 -22.17 -22.55 -4.05
N ASP A 261 -23.24 -22.46 -4.84
CA ASP A 261 -23.21 -21.95 -6.20
C ASP A 261 -22.85 -20.46 -6.25
N ALA A 262 -23.37 -19.67 -5.30
CA ALA A 262 -23.01 -18.26 -5.15
C ALA A 262 -21.53 -18.10 -4.79
N GLN A 263 -21.01 -18.90 -3.86
CA GLN A 263 -19.58 -18.90 -3.54
C GLN A 263 -18.72 -19.20 -4.78
N SER A 264 -19.08 -20.23 -5.55
CA SER A 264 -18.34 -20.61 -6.74
C SER A 264 -18.39 -19.60 -7.89
N LYS A 265 -19.43 -18.75 -7.95
CA LYS A 265 -19.62 -17.78 -9.05
C LYS A 265 -19.15 -16.38 -8.68
N ASP A 266 -19.42 -15.97 -7.44
CA ASP A 266 -19.27 -14.59 -6.98
C ASP A 266 -18.12 -14.40 -5.99
N PHE A 267 -17.48 -15.47 -5.50
CA PHE A 267 -16.32 -15.41 -4.59
C PHE A 267 -16.56 -14.51 -3.37
N PHE A 268 -17.73 -14.65 -2.75
CA PHE A 268 -18.15 -13.70 -1.72
C PHE A 268 -17.25 -13.80 -0.48
N LEU A 269 -16.75 -14.99 -0.13
CA LEU A 269 -15.83 -15.15 1.00
C LEU A 269 -14.47 -14.46 0.73
N GLU A 270 -13.91 -14.61 -0.46
CA GLU A 270 -12.65 -13.98 -0.86
C GLU A 270 -12.80 -12.45 -0.86
N THR A 271 -13.90 -11.97 -1.43
CA THR A 271 -14.22 -10.54 -1.49
C THR A 271 -14.33 -9.97 -0.08
N GLN A 272 -15.07 -10.62 0.82
CA GLN A 272 -15.17 -10.19 2.22
C GLN A 272 -13.82 -10.22 2.95
N GLY A 273 -13.04 -11.28 2.76
CA GLY A 273 -11.70 -11.39 3.36
C GLY A 273 -10.77 -10.23 2.94
N LEU A 274 -10.78 -9.89 1.65
CA LEU A 274 -10.01 -8.78 1.09
C LEU A 274 -10.51 -7.41 1.57
N GLU A 275 -11.83 -7.22 1.66
CA GLU A 275 -12.42 -5.97 2.16
C GLU A 275 -12.07 -5.72 3.62
N ILE A 276 -12.17 -6.75 4.47
CA ILE A 276 -11.76 -6.69 5.87
C ILE A 276 -10.26 -6.39 5.97
N LEU A 277 -9.42 -7.10 5.21
CA LEU A 277 -7.98 -6.85 5.19
C LEU A 277 -7.68 -5.39 4.83
N THR A 278 -8.28 -4.90 3.74
CA THR A 278 -8.09 -3.53 3.24
C THR A 278 -8.59 -2.48 4.25
N ALA A 279 -9.73 -2.72 4.89
CA ALA A 279 -10.29 -1.81 5.90
C ALA A 279 -9.41 -1.70 7.15
N TYR A 280 -8.63 -2.75 7.46
CA TYR A 280 -7.70 -2.81 8.58
C TYR A 280 -6.23 -2.64 8.16
N SER A 281 -5.98 -2.15 6.94
CA SER A 281 -4.64 -1.82 6.45
C SER A 281 -4.32 -0.33 6.62
N ASN A 282 -3.09 -0.03 7.07
CA ASN A 282 -2.57 1.34 7.12
C ASN A 282 -1.03 1.34 7.14
N VAL A 283 -0.41 2.49 6.87
CA VAL A 283 1.04 2.71 7.03
C VAL A 283 1.36 2.93 8.51
N ASP A 284 1.13 1.88 9.32
CA ASP A 284 1.33 1.87 10.77
C ASP A 284 1.53 0.41 11.21
N ALA A 285 2.50 0.15 12.10
CA ALA A 285 2.87 -1.19 12.56
C ALA A 285 1.73 -1.91 13.30
N ASN A 286 0.74 -1.18 13.81
CA ASN A 286 -0.43 -1.73 14.49
C ASN A 286 -1.55 -2.16 13.54
N TYR A 287 -1.39 -1.97 12.23
CA TYR A 287 -2.36 -2.33 11.19
C TYR A 287 -1.74 -3.34 10.22
N PHE A 288 -2.56 -3.90 9.32
CA PHE A 288 -2.00 -4.67 8.21
C PHE A 288 -1.20 -3.73 7.30
N PRO A 289 -0.07 -4.18 6.74
CA PRO A 289 0.59 -3.39 5.73
C PRO A 289 -0.36 -3.19 4.54
N PRO A 290 -0.31 -2.03 3.88
CA PRO A 290 -1.18 -1.77 2.75
C PRO A 290 -0.80 -2.65 1.54
N ILE A 291 -1.81 -3.05 0.78
CA ILE A 291 -1.65 -3.79 -0.48
C ILE A 291 -0.74 -3.00 -1.44
N SER A 292 -1.01 -1.71 -1.61
CA SER A 292 -0.16 -0.82 -2.39
C SER A 292 -0.33 0.62 -1.89
N THR A 293 0.76 1.26 -1.48
CA THR A 293 0.78 2.71 -1.26
C THR A 293 2.19 3.27 -1.38
N ILE A 294 2.28 4.57 -1.62
CA ILE A 294 3.54 5.29 -1.70
C ILE A 294 3.50 6.44 -0.70
N ARG A 295 4.55 6.57 0.10
CA ARG A 295 4.82 7.75 0.91
C ARG A 295 6.09 8.43 0.43
N PHE A 296 6.20 9.73 0.63
CA PHE A 296 7.39 10.51 0.29
C PHE A 296 8.22 10.81 1.54
N ASP A 297 8.33 9.80 2.41
CA ASP A 297 9.11 9.89 3.63
C ASP A 297 10.58 9.60 3.28
N HIS A 298 11.51 10.37 3.86
CA HIS A 298 12.94 10.14 3.69
C HIS A 298 13.37 8.74 4.18
N VAL A 299 12.65 8.23 5.17
CA VAL A 299 12.98 7.05 5.95
C VAL A 299 11.69 6.36 6.39
N SER A 300 11.68 5.02 6.47
CA SER A 300 10.64 4.28 7.17
C SER A 300 11.24 3.20 8.07
N THR A 301 10.85 3.19 9.33
CA THR A 301 11.19 2.15 10.32
C THR A 301 10.13 1.04 10.37
N LEU A 302 9.07 1.14 9.56
CA LEU A 302 7.94 0.24 9.65
C LEU A 302 8.29 -1.14 9.12
N SER A 303 7.97 -2.15 9.93
CA SER A 303 8.07 -3.55 9.56
C SER A 303 6.92 -4.34 10.17
N TRP A 304 6.55 -5.44 9.50
CA TRP A 304 5.48 -6.32 9.95
C TRP A 304 5.96 -7.76 9.95
N SER A 305 5.59 -8.52 10.98
CA SER A 305 5.84 -9.97 11.06
C SER A 305 4.67 -10.74 10.47
N GLU A 306 4.94 -11.62 9.50
CA GLU A 306 3.92 -12.48 8.88
C GLU A 306 3.15 -13.32 9.93
N PHE A 307 3.84 -13.81 10.96
CA PHE A 307 3.23 -14.57 12.05
C PHE A 307 2.18 -13.74 12.81
N ASN A 308 2.50 -12.51 13.18
CA ASN A 308 1.57 -11.63 13.88
C ASN A 308 0.38 -11.23 12.99
N LEU A 309 0.64 -11.01 11.70
CA LEU A 309 -0.44 -10.72 10.73
C LEU A 309 -1.41 -11.89 10.58
N LYS A 310 -0.89 -13.12 10.55
CA LYS A 310 -1.71 -14.34 10.50
C LYS A 310 -2.66 -14.44 11.71
N GLU A 311 -2.16 -14.28 12.92
CA GLU A 311 -3.00 -14.37 14.13
C GLU A 311 -4.04 -13.23 14.17
N ARG A 312 -3.64 -12.01 13.80
CA ARG A 312 -4.57 -10.89 13.69
C ARG A 312 -5.66 -11.13 12.64
N TYR A 313 -5.32 -11.74 11.51
CA TYR A 313 -6.30 -12.02 10.46
C TYR A 313 -7.31 -13.07 10.93
N LYS A 314 -6.85 -14.11 11.65
CA LYS A 314 -7.71 -15.10 12.30
C LYS A 314 -8.68 -14.48 13.32
N GLU A 315 -8.24 -13.47 14.10
CA GLU A 315 -9.14 -12.73 15.00
C GLU A 315 -10.23 -11.95 14.24
N LEU A 316 -9.85 -11.32 13.12
CA LEU A 316 -10.81 -10.64 12.25
C LEU A 316 -11.82 -11.64 11.66
N LEU A 317 -11.37 -12.79 11.14
CA LEU A 317 -12.27 -13.83 10.64
C LEU A 317 -13.27 -14.30 11.69
N THR A 318 -12.82 -14.50 12.93
CA THR A 318 -13.68 -14.90 14.06
C THR A 318 -14.77 -13.88 14.36
N SER A 319 -14.50 -12.59 14.11
CA SER A 319 -15.44 -11.50 14.38
C SER A 319 -16.38 -11.23 13.19
N TYR A 320 -15.89 -11.39 11.97
CA TYR A 320 -16.55 -10.91 10.76
C TYR A 320 -17.20 -12.00 9.91
N VAL A 321 -16.72 -13.24 9.92
CA VAL A 321 -17.43 -14.35 9.24
C VAL A 321 -18.86 -14.52 9.81
N PRO A 322 -19.08 -14.50 11.14
CA PRO A 322 -20.44 -14.52 11.71
C PRO A 322 -21.30 -13.30 11.41
N ALA A 323 -20.73 -12.23 10.85
CA ALA A 323 -21.49 -11.05 10.45
C ALA A 323 -22.11 -11.20 9.05
N LEU A 324 -21.71 -12.21 8.27
CA LEU A 324 -22.33 -12.59 6.99
C LEU A 324 -23.81 -12.93 7.18
N ARG A 325 -24.65 -12.50 6.24
CA ARG A 325 -26.11 -12.64 6.32
C ARG A 325 -26.69 -13.09 5.01
N PHE A 326 -27.66 -13.98 5.07
CA PHE A 326 -28.49 -14.35 3.93
C PHE A 326 -29.68 -13.39 3.85
N LEU A 327 -29.87 -12.70 2.73
CA LEU A 327 -30.98 -11.77 2.58
C LEU A 327 -32.33 -12.52 2.67
N GLY A 328 -33.17 -12.09 3.61
CA GLY A 328 -34.50 -12.65 3.78
C GLY A 328 -34.56 -13.97 4.55
N SER A 329 -33.48 -14.43 5.19
CA SER A 329 -33.57 -15.52 6.17
C SER A 329 -34.36 -15.11 7.42
N GLU A 330 -34.82 -16.06 8.22
CA GLU A 330 -35.58 -15.79 9.46
C GLU A 330 -34.78 -14.92 10.45
N ASN A 331 -33.48 -15.17 10.56
CA ASN A 331 -32.55 -14.42 11.40
C ASN A 331 -31.97 -13.16 10.73
N PHE A 332 -32.50 -12.75 9.56
CA PHE A 332 -32.02 -11.56 8.87
C PHE A 332 -32.47 -10.28 9.58
N TYR A 333 -31.54 -9.35 9.75
CA TYR A 333 -31.81 -7.99 10.15
C TYR A 333 -30.88 -7.04 9.42
N TYR A 334 -31.32 -5.80 9.19
CA TYR A 334 -30.42 -4.75 8.72
C TYR A 334 -29.67 -4.16 9.91
N ASN A 335 -28.34 -4.18 9.84
CA ASN A 335 -27.51 -3.53 10.84
C ASN A 335 -27.15 -2.11 10.37
N THR A 336 -27.37 -1.13 11.23
CA THR A 336 -26.97 0.27 10.99
C THR A 336 -25.72 0.57 11.80
N ASP A 337 -24.64 0.97 11.13
CA ASP A 337 -23.37 1.33 11.75
C ASP A 337 -23.22 2.86 11.82
N ASP A 338 -23.30 3.39 13.04
CA ASP A 338 -23.22 4.83 13.31
C ASP A 338 -21.80 5.41 13.14
N ARG A 339 -20.79 4.57 12.89
CA ARG A 339 -19.38 4.98 12.72
C ARG A 339 -19.10 5.64 11.36
N GLY A 340 -20.09 5.68 10.46
CA GLY A 340 -20.06 6.44 9.21
C GLY A 340 -20.22 5.58 7.96
N PHE A 341 -20.19 6.25 6.80
CA PHE A 341 -20.52 5.64 5.50
C PHE A 341 -19.65 4.43 5.14
N LEU A 342 -18.33 4.49 5.41
CA LEU A 342 -17.42 3.39 5.08
C LEU A 342 -17.69 2.14 5.94
N ALA A 343 -17.94 2.34 7.23
CA ALA A 343 -18.28 1.25 8.15
C ALA A 343 -19.62 0.60 7.76
N GLN A 344 -20.63 1.42 7.41
CA GLN A 344 -21.89 0.92 6.88
C GLN A 344 -21.68 0.10 5.59
N ARG A 345 -20.81 0.55 4.68
CA ARG A 345 -20.57 -0.16 3.42
C ARG A 345 -19.96 -1.55 3.61
N ILE A 346 -19.05 -1.71 4.57
CA ILE A 346 -18.49 -3.01 4.94
C ILE A 346 -19.60 -3.94 5.43
N VAL A 347 -20.50 -3.44 6.29
CA VAL A 347 -21.65 -4.22 6.80
C VAL A 347 -22.64 -4.57 5.69
N ASP A 348 -22.91 -3.64 4.77
CA ASP A 348 -23.81 -3.88 3.63
C ASP A 348 -23.27 -4.96 2.69
N ASN A 349 -21.95 -5.00 2.49
CA ASN A 349 -21.30 -6.00 1.64
C ASN A 349 -21.32 -7.41 2.26
N MET A 350 -21.54 -7.54 3.58
CA MET A 350 -21.74 -8.82 4.26
C MET A 350 -23.12 -9.44 4.04
N VAL A 351 -24.00 -8.80 3.27
CA VAL A 351 -25.32 -9.32 2.91
C VAL A 351 -25.26 -10.05 1.56
N LEU A 352 -25.49 -11.36 1.57
CA LEU A 352 -25.65 -12.17 0.38
C LEU A 352 -27.05 -11.93 -0.22
N PRO A 353 -27.16 -11.43 -1.47
CA PRO A 353 -28.43 -11.08 -2.10
C PRO A 353 -29.15 -12.31 -2.68
N LEU A 354 -29.30 -13.35 -1.88
CA LEU A 354 -30.04 -14.58 -2.18
C LEU A 354 -31.45 -14.51 -1.57
N VAL A 355 -32.39 -15.34 -2.02
CA VAL A 355 -33.79 -15.37 -1.53
C VAL A 355 -34.31 -16.80 -1.48
N GLY A 356 -35.40 -17.04 -0.75
CA GLY A 356 -36.04 -18.36 -0.64
C GLY A 356 -35.74 -19.13 0.64
N ALA A 357 -35.14 -18.50 1.65
CA ALA A 357 -34.88 -19.12 2.96
C ALA A 357 -35.68 -18.42 4.09
N GLU A 358 -36.86 -17.89 3.79
CA GLU A 358 -37.67 -17.07 4.72
C GLU A 358 -38.10 -17.81 5.99
N ASP A 359 -38.09 -19.14 5.93
CA ASP A 359 -38.44 -20.08 6.99
C ASP A 359 -37.22 -20.68 7.71
N LEU A 360 -36.00 -20.27 7.36
CA LEU A 360 -34.75 -20.82 7.90
C LEU A 360 -33.87 -19.73 8.51
N GLU A 361 -33.22 -20.05 9.61
CA GLU A 361 -32.06 -19.28 10.06
C GLU A 361 -30.82 -19.75 9.29
N VAL A 362 -30.07 -18.81 8.72
CA VAL A 362 -28.81 -19.09 8.00
C VAL A 362 -27.66 -18.42 8.74
N SER A 363 -26.68 -19.21 9.19
CA SER A 363 -25.48 -18.70 9.85
C SER A 363 -24.20 -19.13 9.13
N PHE A 364 -23.18 -18.28 9.24
CA PHE A 364 -21.82 -18.55 8.77
C PHE A 364 -20.90 -18.50 10.00
N ASP A 365 -20.13 -19.54 10.23
CA ASP A 365 -19.39 -19.70 11.47
C ASP A 365 -17.90 -19.93 11.19
N TYR A 366 -17.06 -19.27 11.97
CA TYR A 366 -15.61 -19.44 12.00
C TYR A 366 -15.13 -19.66 13.44
N PHE A 367 -14.69 -20.88 13.76
CA PHE A 367 -14.32 -21.27 15.13
C PHE A 367 -12.84 -21.05 15.46
N GLY A 368 -12.19 -20.09 14.80
CA GLY A 368 -10.77 -19.80 15.05
C GLY A 368 -9.81 -20.86 14.49
N TRP A 369 -10.22 -21.56 13.42
CA TRP A 369 -9.33 -22.48 12.70
C TRP A 369 -8.06 -21.75 12.24
N THR A 370 -6.94 -22.44 12.14
CA THR A 370 -5.72 -21.79 11.65
C THR A 370 -5.84 -21.59 10.13
N PRO A 371 -5.83 -20.34 9.61
CA PRO A 371 -5.86 -20.13 8.17
C PRO A 371 -4.50 -20.45 7.56
N TYR A 372 -4.48 -20.83 6.28
CA TYR A 372 -3.29 -20.63 5.45
C TYR A 372 -3.12 -19.12 5.24
N PHE A 373 -1.94 -18.60 5.52
CA PHE A 373 -1.63 -17.18 5.41
C PHE A 373 -0.17 -17.02 5.02
N LYS A 374 0.07 -16.47 3.83
CA LYS A 374 1.40 -16.21 3.28
C LYS A 374 1.44 -14.83 2.66
N THR A 375 2.62 -14.22 2.73
CA THR A 375 2.89 -12.91 2.16
C THR A 375 4.15 -12.90 1.31
N ASN A 376 4.42 -11.78 0.63
CA ASN A 376 5.71 -11.49 -0.01
C ASN A 376 6.78 -11.05 0.99
N SER A 377 6.75 -11.53 2.24
CA SER A 377 7.78 -11.28 3.23
C SER A 377 9.15 -11.77 2.76
N ASP A 378 10.21 -11.25 3.37
CA ASP A 378 11.57 -11.78 3.21
C ASP A 378 11.72 -13.20 3.81
N ALA A 379 12.92 -13.77 3.69
CA ALA A 379 13.24 -15.09 4.21
C ALA A 379 13.05 -15.23 5.73
N ASP A 380 13.10 -14.11 6.46
CA ASP A 380 12.92 -14.05 7.92
C ASP A 380 11.44 -13.86 8.31
N GLY A 381 10.52 -13.78 7.35
CA GLY A 381 9.09 -13.59 7.60
C GLY A 381 8.71 -12.15 7.91
N ILE A 382 9.53 -11.18 7.49
CA ILE A 382 9.33 -9.75 7.74
C ILE A 382 8.98 -9.02 6.44
N ILE A 383 8.00 -8.12 6.53
CA ILE A 383 7.60 -7.21 5.45
C ILE A 383 8.14 -5.82 5.81
N ARG A 384 8.79 -5.14 4.86
CA ARG A 384 9.28 -3.74 4.97
C ARG A 384 8.80 -2.94 3.77
N PRO A 385 8.90 -1.61 3.69
CA PRO A 385 8.74 -0.90 2.42
C PRO A 385 9.93 -1.12 1.48
N GLU A 386 9.76 -0.82 0.19
CA GLU A 386 10.86 -0.54 -0.73
C GLU A 386 11.23 0.93 -0.58
N SER A 387 12.46 1.16 -0.11
CA SER A 387 13.04 2.48 0.04
C SER A 387 13.72 2.89 -1.26
N LEU A 388 13.27 3.97 -1.88
CA LEU A 388 14.04 4.71 -2.87
C LEU A 388 14.50 6.02 -2.24
N PHE A 389 15.80 6.20 -2.11
CA PHE A 389 16.39 7.44 -1.64
C PHE A 389 17.27 8.01 -2.75
N ILE A 390 17.03 9.26 -3.11
CA ILE A 390 17.84 9.98 -4.08
C ILE A 390 18.32 11.24 -3.38
N SER A 391 19.63 11.36 -3.27
CA SER A 391 20.29 12.53 -2.70
C SER A 391 21.27 13.07 -3.73
N ALA A 392 20.88 14.13 -4.44
CA ALA A 392 21.72 14.79 -5.44
C ALA A 392 21.63 16.32 -5.33
N PHE A 393 22.77 16.98 -5.08
CA PHE A 393 22.86 18.42 -4.83
C PHE A 393 21.88 18.85 -3.71
N VAL A 394 21.05 19.87 -3.95
CA VAL A 394 20.05 20.42 -3.01
C VAL A 394 18.75 19.59 -2.96
N LEU A 395 18.62 18.53 -3.77
CA LEU A 395 17.42 17.70 -3.83
C LEU A 395 17.63 16.39 -3.06
N THR A 396 17.03 16.32 -1.87
CA THR A 396 16.85 15.09 -1.12
C THR A 396 15.41 14.59 -1.31
N TYR A 397 15.27 13.41 -1.92
CA TYR A 397 13.99 12.78 -2.18
C TYR A 397 13.99 11.38 -1.57
N GLY A 398 13.04 11.11 -0.68
CA GLY A 398 12.75 9.76 -0.22
C GLY A 398 11.38 9.33 -0.68
N GLN A 399 11.29 8.08 -1.09
CA GLN A 399 10.04 7.44 -1.44
C GLN A 399 10.02 6.05 -0.79
N GLN A 400 8.96 5.78 -0.05
CA GLN A 400 8.69 4.50 0.57
C GLN A 400 7.51 3.87 -0.17
N ARG A 401 7.77 2.83 -0.96
CA ARG A 401 6.73 2.06 -1.62
C ARG A 401 6.39 0.84 -0.78
N TYR A 402 5.17 0.80 -0.28
CA TYR A 402 4.63 -0.36 0.41
C TYR A 402 3.82 -1.16 -0.61
N GLU A 403 4.19 -2.42 -0.79
CA GLU A 403 3.51 -3.33 -1.71
C GLU A 403 3.51 -4.72 -1.08
N THR A 404 2.32 -5.16 -0.66
CA THR A 404 2.12 -6.41 0.07
C THR A 404 1.16 -7.29 -0.67
N HIS A 405 1.56 -8.54 -0.89
CA HIS A 405 0.75 -9.57 -1.52
C HIS A 405 0.35 -10.60 -0.49
N TYR A 406 -0.93 -10.94 -0.42
CA TYR A 406 -1.50 -11.89 0.50
C TYR A 406 -2.04 -13.11 -0.25
N ASP A 407 -1.60 -14.29 0.19
CA ASP A 407 -2.20 -15.58 -0.15
C ASP A 407 -2.85 -16.13 1.12
N ILE A 408 -4.18 -16.31 1.08
CA ILE A 408 -4.96 -16.67 2.25
C ILE A 408 -5.96 -17.76 1.88
N SER A 409 -6.05 -18.81 2.71
CA SER A 409 -7.17 -19.74 2.66
C SER A 409 -7.75 -19.96 4.04
N TYR A 410 -9.07 -20.04 4.14
CA TYR A 410 -9.74 -20.28 5.41
C TYR A 410 -11.11 -20.96 5.22
N PRO A 411 -11.51 -21.83 6.15
CA PRO A 411 -12.79 -22.54 6.07
C PRO A 411 -13.93 -21.72 6.69
N VAL A 412 -15.15 -21.94 6.21
CA VAL A 412 -16.39 -21.39 6.79
C VAL A 412 -17.42 -22.51 6.89
N LEU A 413 -18.03 -22.64 8.07
CA LEU A 413 -19.14 -23.55 8.28
C LEU A 413 -20.45 -22.80 8.06
N VAL A 414 -21.34 -23.35 7.23
CA VAL A 414 -22.67 -22.80 7.01
C VAL A 414 -23.69 -23.70 7.69
N THR A 415 -24.58 -23.11 8.48
CA THR A 415 -25.67 -23.83 9.15
C THR A 415 -27.01 -23.29 8.69
N LEU A 416 -27.86 -24.18 8.18
CA LEU A 416 -29.29 -23.94 7.98
C LEU A 416 -30.02 -24.54 9.19
N ASN A 417 -30.75 -23.71 9.93
CA ASN A 417 -31.48 -24.15 11.13
C ASN A 417 -32.98 -23.88 10.96
N ASP A 418 -33.77 -24.93 11.10
CA ASP A 418 -35.23 -24.90 11.13
C ASP A 418 -35.68 -25.36 12.52
N ALA A 419 -36.12 -24.43 13.36
CA ALA A 419 -36.56 -24.75 14.72
C ALA A 419 -37.94 -25.44 14.77
N ALA A 420 -38.76 -25.29 13.72
CA ALA A 420 -40.11 -25.85 13.65
C ALA A 420 -40.13 -27.31 13.15
N ALA A 421 -39.08 -27.73 12.43
CA ALA A 421 -38.94 -29.09 11.91
C ALA A 421 -39.12 -30.19 12.96
N LEU A 422 -39.56 -31.37 12.48
CA LEU A 422 -39.72 -32.59 13.28
C LEU A 422 -40.58 -32.39 14.55
N ASP A 423 -41.73 -31.73 14.38
CA ASP A 423 -42.67 -31.39 15.46
C ASP A 423 -42.04 -30.52 16.56
N GLY A 424 -41.21 -29.55 16.18
CA GLY A 424 -40.54 -28.62 17.10
C GLY A 424 -39.30 -29.19 17.80
N LYS A 425 -38.78 -30.35 17.36
CA LYS A 425 -37.47 -30.84 17.80
C LYS A 425 -36.31 -30.06 17.16
N GLY A 426 -36.58 -29.41 16.03
CA GLY A 426 -35.61 -28.67 15.23
C GLY A 426 -34.77 -29.58 14.33
N TYR A 427 -34.25 -29.00 13.26
CA TYR A 427 -33.36 -29.65 12.31
C TYR A 427 -32.24 -28.71 11.87
N LYS A 428 -31.03 -29.26 11.72
CA LYS A 428 -29.88 -28.52 11.22
C LYS A 428 -29.27 -29.22 10.03
N PHE A 429 -29.02 -28.46 8.98
CA PHE A 429 -28.28 -28.89 7.81
C PHE A 429 -26.98 -28.06 7.71
N LEU A 430 -25.85 -28.73 7.92
CA LEU A 430 -24.52 -28.13 7.96
C LEU A 430 -23.78 -28.48 6.68
N PHE A 431 -23.02 -27.55 6.11
CA PHE A 431 -22.04 -27.79 5.05
C PHE A 431 -20.89 -26.80 5.16
N ALA A 432 -19.73 -27.09 4.55
CA ALA A 432 -18.57 -26.23 4.63
C ALA A 432 -18.22 -25.62 3.28
N LEU A 433 -17.62 -24.43 3.32
CA LEU A 433 -17.03 -23.73 2.17
C LEU A 433 -15.59 -23.33 2.52
N GLU A 434 -14.72 -23.25 1.53
CA GLU A 434 -13.37 -22.73 1.70
C GLU A 434 -13.20 -21.44 0.87
N SER A 435 -12.60 -20.43 1.49
CA SER A 435 -12.14 -19.23 0.80
C SER A 435 -10.71 -19.40 0.32
N ASN A 436 -10.38 -18.91 -0.88
CA ASN A 436 -9.05 -18.97 -1.48
C ASN A 436 -8.69 -17.63 -2.15
N ILE A 437 -7.95 -16.79 -1.43
CA ILE A 437 -7.35 -15.55 -1.94
C ILE A 437 -5.93 -15.85 -2.40
N ARG A 438 -5.56 -15.43 -3.61
CA ARG A 438 -4.20 -15.52 -4.13
C ARG A 438 -3.79 -14.16 -4.65
N ASN A 439 -2.66 -13.66 -4.18
CA ASN A 439 -2.06 -12.43 -4.65
C ASN A 439 -3.01 -11.22 -4.58
N ASN A 440 -3.76 -11.11 -3.48
CA ASN A 440 -4.80 -10.07 -3.28
C ASN A 440 -6.03 -10.15 -4.19
N ASP A 441 -6.21 -11.25 -4.91
CA ASP A 441 -7.36 -11.50 -5.77
C ASP A 441 -8.07 -12.81 -5.39
N PRO A 442 -9.37 -12.97 -5.68
CA PRO A 442 -10.02 -14.27 -5.62
C PRO A 442 -9.32 -15.29 -6.51
N GLY A 443 -9.01 -16.47 -5.98
CA GLY A 443 -8.34 -17.53 -6.73
C GLY A 443 -9.23 -18.02 -7.87
N VAL A 444 -8.77 -17.93 -9.12
CA VAL A 444 -9.52 -18.43 -10.28
C VAL A 444 -8.97 -19.79 -10.71
N SER A 445 -9.85 -20.77 -10.87
CA SER A 445 -9.46 -22.15 -11.20
C SER A 445 -8.63 -22.22 -12.48
N GLY A 446 -7.43 -22.81 -12.38
CA GLY A 446 -6.54 -23.05 -13.53
C GLY A 446 -5.82 -21.81 -14.07
N VAL A 447 -6.04 -20.63 -13.50
CA VAL A 447 -5.27 -19.42 -13.80
C VAL A 447 -4.15 -19.32 -12.76
N PRO A 448 -2.87 -19.44 -13.16
CA PRO A 448 -1.79 -19.18 -12.22
C PRO A 448 -1.82 -17.70 -11.85
N ALA A 449 -1.82 -17.39 -10.55
CA ALA A 449 -1.62 -16.03 -10.08
C ALA A 449 -0.26 -15.51 -10.59
N GLU A 450 -0.21 -14.23 -11.00
CA GLU A 450 1.05 -13.61 -11.40
C GLU A 450 2.02 -13.63 -10.21
N THR A 451 3.18 -14.25 -10.39
CA THR A 451 4.23 -14.22 -9.38
C THR A 451 4.82 -12.82 -9.38
N TYR A 452 4.54 -12.03 -8.34
CA TYR A 452 5.31 -10.82 -8.13
C TYR A 452 6.77 -11.20 -7.87
N PRO A 453 7.73 -10.52 -8.52
CA PRO A 453 9.13 -10.80 -8.27
C PRO A 453 9.38 -10.62 -6.77
N GLN A 454 9.86 -11.69 -6.12
CA GLN A 454 10.39 -11.56 -4.77
C GLN A 454 11.42 -10.43 -4.78
N ARG A 455 11.43 -9.62 -3.72
CA ARG A 455 12.38 -8.51 -3.57
C ARG A 455 13.79 -9.04 -3.79
N ILE A 456 14.37 -8.69 -4.93
CA ILE A 456 15.79 -8.95 -5.19
C ILE A 456 16.51 -7.79 -4.53
N THR A 457 16.82 -7.91 -3.25
CA THR A 457 17.94 -7.16 -2.68
C THR A 457 19.15 -7.42 -3.58
N SER A 458 19.88 -6.36 -3.96
CA SER A 458 21.13 -6.54 -4.71
C SER A 458 21.95 -7.62 -3.99
N LEU A 459 22.55 -8.56 -4.74
CA LEU A 459 23.32 -9.67 -4.16
C LEU A 459 24.30 -9.20 -3.09
N ALA A 460 24.88 -8.00 -3.27
CA ALA A 460 25.80 -7.38 -2.34
C ALA A 460 25.19 -7.02 -0.96
N CYS A 461 23.87 -6.80 -0.88
CA CYS A 461 23.16 -6.46 0.36
C CYS A 461 22.59 -7.69 1.10
N ASN A 462 22.71 -8.89 0.53
CA ASN A 462 22.26 -10.12 1.17
C ASN A 462 23.06 -10.39 2.44
N ASN A 463 22.41 -11.01 3.44
CA ASN A 463 23.06 -11.31 4.72
C ASN A 463 24.31 -12.21 4.57
N GLU A 464 24.35 -13.09 3.58
CA GLU A 464 25.52 -13.92 3.28
C GLU A 464 26.75 -13.13 2.80
N GLN A 465 26.53 -11.94 2.23
CA GLN A 465 27.61 -11.07 1.77
C GLN A 465 28.07 -10.08 2.84
N LYS A 466 27.39 -10.00 4.00
CA LYS A 466 27.80 -9.18 5.14
C LYS A 466 28.91 -9.86 5.93
N ASP A 467 30.09 -9.95 5.32
CA ASP A 467 31.23 -10.76 5.80
C ASP A 467 32.29 -9.97 6.59
N THR A 468 32.02 -8.71 6.98
CA THR A 468 32.87 -8.03 7.96
C THR A 468 32.69 -8.60 9.36
N GLU A 469 33.62 -8.33 10.27
CA GLU A 469 33.32 -8.38 11.70
C GLU A 469 32.32 -7.27 12.09
N MET A 470 31.78 -7.35 13.30
CA MET A 470 30.79 -6.41 13.81
C MET A 470 31.33 -4.97 13.84
N LEU A 471 30.64 -4.09 13.11
CA LEU A 471 30.89 -2.65 13.12
C LEU A 471 29.86 -1.97 14.01
N LYS A 472 30.34 -1.11 14.90
CA LYS A 472 29.50 -0.25 15.73
C LYS A 472 29.57 1.18 15.23
N THR A 473 28.42 1.83 15.10
CA THR A 473 28.33 3.28 14.89
C THR A 473 27.51 3.90 16.00
N VAL A 474 27.90 5.09 16.45
CA VAL A 474 27.15 5.89 17.42
C VAL A 474 26.91 7.26 16.80
N VAL A 475 25.66 7.70 16.79
CA VAL A 475 25.23 8.97 16.21
C VAL A 475 24.70 9.88 17.30
N VAL A 476 25.17 11.13 17.31
CA VAL A 476 24.82 12.14 18.33
C VAL A 476 24.41 13.46 17.68
N ASP A 477 23.67 14.29 18.40
CA ASP A 477 23.38 15.66 18.01
C ASP A 477 24.64 16.52 18.18
N SER A 478 24.99 17.27 17.13
CA SER A 478 26.21 18.09 17.09
C SER A 478 26.30 19.20 18.14
N PHE A 479 25.20 19.59 18.79
CA PHE A 479 25.17 20.66 19.79
C PHE A 479 25.04 20.13 21.21
N THR A 480 23.99 19.37 21.48
CA THR A 480 23.69 18.81 22.81
C THR A 480 24.62 17.65 23.16
N LYS A 481 25.23 17.01 22.15
CA LYS A 481 26.00 15.77 22.26
C LYS A 481 25.18 14.58 22.79
N GLU A 482 23.85 14.70 22.81
CA GLU A 482 22.96 13.61 23.20
C GLU A 482 22.84 12.59 22.05
N PRO A 483 22.68 11.29 22.35
CA PRO A 483 22.48 10.27 21.33
C PRO A 483 21.20 10.48 20.51
N LEU A 484 21.24 10.10 19.23
CA LEU A 484 20.10 10.19 18.32
C LEU A 484 19.53 8.81 17.99
N GLU A 485 18.32 8.55 18.47
CA GLU A 485 17.53 7.36 18.10
C GLU A 485 17.00 7.46 16.67
N ALA A 486 16.70 6.32 16.04
CA ALA A 486 16.01 6.23 14.76
C ALA A 486 16.71 6.92 13.58
N VAL A 487 18.04 7.11 13.66
CA VAL A 487 18.86 7.51 12.53
C VAL A 487 18.96 6.35 11.56
N LYS A 488 18.51 6.52 10.31
CA LYS A 488 18.66 5.52 9.26
C LYS A 488 20.13 5.43 8.86
N ILE A 489 20.65 4.21 8.88
CA ILE A 489 21.99 3.90 8.39
C ILE A 489 21.87 3.15 7.06
N GLY A 490 22.30 3.83 6.00
CA GLY A 490 22.50 3.25 4.67
C GLY A 490 23.97 2.92 4.42
N PHE A 491 24.22 2.00 3.51
CA PHE A 491 25.55 1.68 3.01
C PHE A 491 25.53 1.62 1.48
N THR A 492 26.14 2.61 0.84
CA THR A 492 26.24 2.69 -0.61
C THR A 492 27.55 2.09 -1.09
N ILE A 493 27.45 1.18 -2.06
CA ILE A 493 28.55 0.68 -2.86
C ILE A 493 28.45 1.39 -4.21
N PRO A 494 29.35 2.36 -4.50
CA PRO A 494 29.27 3.16 -5.72
C PRO A 494 29.11 2.31 -6.98
N GLU A 495 28.17 2.70 -7.83
CA GLU A 495 27.83 2.02 -9.11
C GLU A 495 27.28 0.58 -8.99
N GLN A 496 27.09 0.05 -7.77
CA GLN A 496 26.69 -1.36 -7.57
C GLN A 496 25.40 -1.54 -6.76
N ALA A 497 25.31 -0.95 -5.57
CA ALA A 497 24.19 -1.20 -4.66
C ALA A 497 24.05 -0.11 -3.60
N GLU A 498 22.82 0.07 -3.10
CA GLU A 498 22.53 0.84 -1.89
C GLU A 498 21.83 -0.10 -0.91
N CYS A 499 22.49 -0.38 0.21
CA CYS A 499 22.02 -1.32 1.22
C CYS A 499 21.44 -0.57 2.41
N GLU A 500 20.21 -0.89 2.79
CA GLU A 500 19.64 -0.43 4.06
C GLU A 500 20.16 -1.33 5.18
N MET A 501 20.90 -0.75 6.13
CA MET A 501 21.55 -1.52 7.19
C MET A 501 20.66 -1.62 8.42
N GLY A 502 20.06 -0.50 8.83
CA GLY A 502 19.14 -0.45 9.97
C GLY A 502 19.03 0.96 10.56
N PHE A 503 18.70 1.00 11.85
CA PHE A 503 18.40 2.21 12.61
C PHE A 503 19.19 2.23 13.91
N THR A 504 19.55 3.42 14.38
CA THR A 504 20.09 3.58 15.74
C THR A 504 19.03 3.32 16.81
N ASP A 505 19.45 2.75 17.94
CA ASP A 505 18.64 2.51 19.14
C ASP A 505 18.54 3.77 20.04
N GLU A 506 17.91 3.64 21.21
CA GLU A 506 17.77 4.72 22.22
C GLU A 506 19.12 5.29 22.69
N ASP A 507 20.21 4.51 22.59
CA ASP A 507 21.58 4.93 22.91
C ASP A 507 22.29 5.56 21.69
N GLY A 508 21.56 5.81 20.60
CA GLY A 508 22.08 6.30 19.34
C GLY A 508 23.05 5.35 18.65
N ALA A 509 23.06 4.07 19.04
CA ALA A 509 23.99 3.07 18.57
C ALA A 509 23.37 2.12 17.54
N PHE A 510 24.20 1.65 16.62
CA PHE A 510 23.83 0.58 15.69
C PHE A 510 25.01 -0.37 15.49
N GLU A 511 24.75 -1.67 15.61
CA GLU A 511 25.74 -2.72 15.46
C GLU A 511 25.30 -3.70 14.37
N SER A 512 26.13 -3.87 13.33
CA SER A 512 25.84 -4.80 12.24
C SER A 512 27.10 -5.22 11.48
N ASN A 513 26.98 -6.30 10.72
CA ASN A 513 27.97 -6.73 9.74
C ASN A 513 27.66 -6.05 8.40
N TYR A 514 28.70 -5.71 7.64
CA TYR A 514 28.61 -4.99 6.37
C TYR A 514 29.22 -5.85 5.24
N PRO A 515 28.89 -5.58 3.97
CA PRO A 515 29.61 -6.17 2.85
C PRO A 515 31.06 -5.67 2.80
N SER A 516 32.05 -6.58 2.73
CA SER A 516 33.47 -6.18 2.65
C SER A 516 33.84 -5.63 1.29
N VAL A 517 33.79 -4.29 1.13
CA VAL A 517 34.15 -3.59 -0.11
C VAL A 517 35.18 -2.49 0.11
N TYR A 518 35.86 -2.12 -0.98
CA TYR A 518 36.69 -0.91 -1.07
C TYR A 518 35.84 0.26 -1.58
N GLY A 519 35.95 1.42 -0.94
CA GLY A 519 35.25 2.65 -1.34
C GLY A 519 33.74 2.67 -1.06
N GLY A 520 33.29 2.04 0.02
CA GLY A 520 31.89 2.16 0.46
C GLY A 520 31.61 3.53 1.10
N VAL A 521 30.34 3.91 1.18
CA VAL A 521 29.90 5.14 1.85
C VAL A 521 28.77 4.81 2.81
N MET A 522 28.93 5.15 4.08
CA MET A 522 27.82 5.08 5.05
C MET A 522 27.02 6.36 4.99
N ASN A 523 25.70 6.25 4.93
CA ASN A 523 24.77 7.37 4.86
C ASN A 523 23.97 7.44 6.17
N TYR A 524 23.91 8.62 6.79
CA TYR A 524 23.15 8.86 8.02
C TYR A 524 22.03 9.83 7.73
N VAL A 525 20.79 9.37 7.90
CA VAL A 525 19.61 10.18 7.58
C VAL A 525 18.66 10.19 8.78
N HIS A 526 18.34 11.39 9.26
CA HIS A 526 17.38 11.61 10.34
C HIS A 526 16.51 12.83 10.00
N GLU A 527 15.22 12.76 10.30
CA GLU A 527 14.30 13.87 10.04
C GLU A 527 14.69 15.12 10.83
N GLY A 528 14.73 16.28 10.17
CA GLY A 528 15.12 17.56 10.79
C GLY A 528 16.63 17.76 10.95
N TYR A 529 17.46 16.85 10.46
CA TYR A 529 18.93 16.97 10.46
C TYR A 529 19.46 16.95 9.03
N LEU A 530 20.64 17.56 8.84
CA LEU A 530 21.40 17.45 7.60
C LEU A 530 21.94 16.03 7.47
N SER A 531 21.70 15.39 6.33
CA SER A 531 22.27 14.08 6.02
C SER A 531 23.79 14.15 5.94
N ASP A 532 24.44 13.18 6.58
CA ASP A 532 25.89 13.05 6.60
C ASP A 532 26.34 11.76 5.89
N PHE A 533 27.52 11.82 5.28
CA PHE A 533 28.12 10.73 4.52
C PHE A 533 29.54 10.46 5.03
N TYR A 534 29.79 9.21 5.39
CA TYR A 534 31.08 8.74 5.89
C TYR A 534 31.70 7.73 4.93
N PRO A 535 32.71 8.16 4.13
CA PRO A 535 33.45 7.25 3.25
C PRO A 535 34.24 6.22 4.07
N ILE A 536 34.11 4.93 3.72
CA ILE A 536 34.70 3.82 4.47
C ILE A 536 35.12 2.64 3.58
N ASP A 537 36.32 2.13 3.83
CA ASP A 537 36.79 0.85 3.27
C ASP A 537 36.43 -0.29 4.23
N THR A 538 35.20 -0.79 4.14
CA THR A 538 34.70 -1.92 4.96
C THR A 538 35.57 -3.18 4.87
N TYR A 539 36.25 -3.41 3.75
CA TYR A 539 37.19 -4.53 3.59
C TYR A 539 38.27 -4.61 4.68
N LYS A 540 38.67 -3.47 5.26
CA LYS A 540 39.69 -3.42 6.33
C LYS A 540 39.20 -4.03 7.65
N TYR A 541 37.89 -4.24 7.80
CA TYR A 541 37.26 -4.73 9.02
C TYR A 541 36.74 -6.16 8.87
N ARG A 542 37.22 -6.89 7.86
CA ARG A 542 36.87 -8.30 7.66
C ARG A 542 37.21 -9.18 8.86
N ASP A 543 38.35 -8.93 9.49
CA ASP A 543 38.90 -9.74 10.57
C ASP A 543 39.01 -8.98 11.90
N GLN A 544 38.39 -7.81 12.02
CA GLN A 544 38.46 -6.98 13.24
C GLN A 544 37.21 -6.13 13.44
N LYS A 545 36.73 -6.07 14.69
CA LYS A 545 35.67 -5.14 15.10
C LYS A 545 36.17 -3.71 15.08
N ALA A 546 35.30 -2.76 14.75
CA ALA A 546 35.62 -1.35 14.79
C ALA A 546 34.44 -0.48 15.23
N LEU A 547 34.78 0.65 15.83
CA LEU A 547 33.87 1.76 16.08
C LEU A 547 34.06 2.79 14.97
N ILE A 548 32.98 3.10 14.26
CA ILE A 548 32.95 4.01 13.12
C ILE A 548 32.58 5.41 13.60
N GLY A 549 33.31 6.41 13.10
CA GLY A 549 33.12 7.82 13.44
C GLY A 549 34.42 8.60 13.60
N TYR A 550 34.28 9.84 14.04
CA TYR A 550 35.36 10.78 14.32
C TYR A 550 35.54 10.95 15.83
N SER A 551 36.74 11.39 16.25
CA SER A 551 36.98 11.79 17.64
C SER A 551 36.44 13.21 17.83
N VAL A 552 35.45 13.36 18.73
CA VAL A 552 34.77 14.65 18.98
C VAL A 552 35.22 15.23 20.31
N GLU A 553 35.45 16.55 20.34
CA GLU A 553 35.84 17.27 21.56
C GLU A 553 34.69 17.27 22.59
N GLY A 554 35.01 16.97 23.86
CA GLY A 554 34.03 16.87 24.95
C GLY A 554 33.50 15.45 25.21
N LEU A 555 33.72 14.51 24.28
CA LEU A 555 33.52 13.07 24.48
C LEU A 555 34.88 12.39 24.72
N SER A 556 34.90 11.19 25.31
CA SER A 556 36.17 10.54 25.63
C SER A 556 36.93 10.20 24.33
N GLU A 557 38.27 10.31 24.29
CA GLU A 557 39.10 9.97 23.11
C GLU A 557 38.88 8.53 22.59
N LYS A 558 38.17 7.68 23.36
CA LYS A 558 37.83 6.29 23.01
C LYS A 558 36.48 6.16 22.29
N GLU A 559 35.66 7.20 22.27
CA GLU A 559 34.33 7.21 21.65
C GLU A 559 34.41 7.94 20.31
N LYS A 560 34.48 7.15 19.23
CA LYS A 560 34.26 7.67 17.88
C LYS A 560 32.76 7.76 17.63
N VAL A 561 32.30 8.92 17.17
CA VAL A 561 30.88 9.19 16.90
C VAL A 561 30.70 9.90 15.56
N ILE A 562 29.47 9.89 15.06
CA ILE A 562 29.02 10.69 13.92
C ILE A 562 28.12 11.79 14.47
N GLU A 563 28.40 13.05 14.14
CA GLU A 563 27.59 14.17 14.58
C GLU A 563 26.61 14.57 13.48
N LEU A 564 25.31 14.60 13.79
CA LEU A 564 24.32 15.16 12.88
C LEU A 564 23.99 16.60 13.26
N HIS A 565 23.87 17.43 12.22
CA HIS A 565 23.55 18.85 12.35
C HIS A 565 22.06 19.10 12.19
N LYS A 566 21.39 19.52 13.26
CA LYS A 566 19.98 19.90 13.21
C LYS A 566 19.77 21.12 12.32
N ILE A 567 18.81 21.06 11.41
CA ILE A 567 18.44 22.22 10.58
C ILE A 567 17.71 23.23 11.46
N LYS A 568 18.18 24.48 11.50
CA LYS A 568 17.57 25.55 12.29
C LYS A 568 17.12 26.70 11.41
N SER A 569 15.85 27.09 11.55
CA SER A 569 15.32 28.35 11.04
C SER A 569 15.81 29.51 11.92
N ILE A 570 16.46 30.51 11.33
CA ILE A 570 17.01 31.68 12.01
C ILE A 570 16.70 32.95 11.21
N ASN A 571 16.57 34.06 11.91
CA ASN A 571 16.35 35.36 11.28
C ASN A 571 17.66 35.95 10.75
N VAL A 572 17.64 36.55 9.57
CA VAL A 572 18.79 37.24 8.98
C VAL A 572 18.43 38.67 8.62
N SER A 573 19.26 39.61 9.05
CA SER A 573 19.18 41.02 8.69
C SER A 573 20.51 41.52 8.13
N VAL A 574 20.48 42.69 7.48
CA VAL A 574 21.68 43.30 6.90
C VAL A 574 21.83 44.74 7.36
N LYS A 575 23.06 45.14 7.66
CA LYS A 575 23.48 46.54 7.81
C LYS A 575 24.55 46.88 6.77
N LYS A 576 24.66 48.16 6.42
CA LYS A 576 25.71 48.63 5.50
C LYS A 576 26.86 49.31 6.22
N LYS A 577 28.05 49.19 5.63
CA LYS A 577 29.24 49.98 5.99
C LYS A 577 29.69 50.72 4.75
N ASN A 578 29.72 52.05 4.83
CA ASN A 578 29.92 52.86 3.64
C ASN A 578 31.40 53.08 3.34
N VAL A 579 31.72 53.03 2.06
CA VAL A 579 32.94 53.57 1.49
C VAL A 579 32.65 54.98 1.01
N GLN A 580 33.47 55.92 1.46
CA GLN A 580 33.29 57.33 1.13
C GLN A 580 34.36 57.79 0.15
N LYS A 581 33.93 58.59 -0.84
CA LYS A 581 34.77 59.04 -1.93
C LYS A 581 35.51 60.33 -1.56
N CYS A 582 36.79 60.38 -1.88
CA CYS A 582 37.58 61.59 -1.96
C CYS A 582 38.17 61.75 -3.37
N ILE A 583 38.29 62.98 -3.80
CA ILE A 583 38.85 63.34 -5.10
C ILE A 583 40.03 64.26 -4.85
N THR A 584 41.18 63.92 -5.43
CA THR A 584 42.35 64.78 -5.49
C THR A 584 42.54 65.19 -6.95
N PRO A 585 42.13 66.40 -7.35
CA PRO A 585 42.30 66.88 -8.71
C PRO A 585 43.79 66.99 -9.05
N LEU A 586 44.15 66.74 -10.32
CA LEU A 586 45.52 66.92 -10.81
C LEU A 586 45.56 68.12 -11.75
N SER A 587 46.39 69.10 -11.41
CA SER A 587 46.74 70.19 -12.32
C SER A 587 48.02 69.80 -13.05
N CYS A 588 47.89 69.30 -14.28
CA CYS A 588 49.02 68.88 -15.10
C CYS A 588 49.52 70.03 -15.98
N SER A 589 50.81 70.32 -15.91
CA SER A 589 51.48 71.30 -16.79
C SER A 589 52.65 70.65 -17.49
N SER A 590 52.80 70.88 -18.80
CA SER A 590 53.95 70.36 -19.54
C SER A 590 55.19 71.22 -19.24
N VAL A 591 56.28 70.62 -18.78
CA VAL A 591 57.55 71.31 -18.57
C VAL A 591 58.52 70.88 -19.66
N THR A 592 59.04 71.84 -20.43
CA THR A 592 60.01 71.57 -21.48
C THR A 592 61.42 71.59 -20.89
N ILE A 593 62.08 70.43 -20.82
CA ILE A 593 63.46 70.32 -20.33
C ILE A 593 64.42 70.69 -21.48
N PRO A 594 65.38 71.61 -21.29
CA PRO A 594 66.12 72.25 -22.39
C PRO A 594 67.32 71.45 -22.94
N PHE A 595 67.24 70.12 -23.06
CA PHE A 595 68.33 69.30 -23.63
C PHE A 595 67.83 68.30 -24.70
N PRO A 596 68.51 68.21 -25.87
CA PRO A 596 68.18 67.22 -26.90
C PRO A 596 68.73 65.83 -26.55
N PRO A 597 67.96 64.74 -26.76
CA PRO A 597 66.60 64.71 -27.29
C PRO A 597 65.61 65.20 -26.21
N PHE A 598 64.73 66.13 -26.61
CA PHE A 598 63.77 66.81 -25.73
C PHE A 598 62.75 65.79 -25.19
N ILE A 599 63.05 65.16 -24.06
CA ILE A 599 62.06 64.38 -23.32
C ILE A 599 61.25 65.38 -22.50
N LYS A 600 59.97 65.52 -22.83
CA LYS A 600 59.01 66.29 -22.04
C LYS A 600 58.37 65.36 -21.02
N ASP A 601 58.47 65.75 -19.76
CA ASP A 601 57.86 65.03 -18.65
C ASP A 601 56.56 65.75 -18.25
N ILE A 602 55.48 65.00 -18.08
CA ILE A 602 54.18 65.55 -17.66
C ILE A 602 54.23 65.63 -16.13
N SER A 603 54.47 66.83 -15.59
CA SER A 603 54.42 67.04 -14.15
C SER A 603 53.01 67.48 -13.74
N CYS A 604 52.31 66.61 -13.03
CA CYS A 604 51.01 66.90 -12.44
C CYS A 604 51.18 67.28 -10.96
N LYS A 605 50.58 68.40 -10.56
CA LYS A 605 50.52 68.81 -9.16
C LYS A 605 49.17 68.39 -8.56
N GLU A 606 49.21 67.71 -7.42
CA GLU A 606 48.01 67.40 -6.63
C GLU A 606 47.41 68.67 -6.03
N GLU A 607 46.14 68.94 -6.37
CA GLU A 607 45.34 69.98 -5.74
C GLU A 607 44.76 69.52 -4.40
N LYS A 608 44.15 70.44 -3.65
CA LYS A 608 43.58 70.12 -2.33
C LYS A 608 42.51 69.02 -2.46
N LYS A 609 42.79 67.88 -1.83
CA LYS A 609 41.87 66.74 -1.69
C LYS A 609 40.53 67.18 -1.10
N GLN A 610 39.44 66.81 -1.78
CA GLN A 610 38.07 67.04 -1.35
C GLN A 610 37.40 65.70 -1.05
N CYS A 611 36.86 65.55 0.16
CA CYS A 611 36.21 64.31 0.59
C CYS A 611 34.71 64.53 0.78
N PHE A 612 33.89 63.62 0.26
CA PHE A 612 32.44 63.69 0.28
C PHE A 612 31.89 62.77 1.36
N PHE A 613 32.20 63.13 2.60
CA PHE A 613 31.64 62.49 3.78
C PHE A 613 30.22 63.05 3.98
N ASN A 614 29.21 62.20 4.18
CA ASN A 614 27.82 62.64 4.37
C ASN A 614 27.75 63.75 5.46
N LYS A 615 26.89 64.77 5.26
CA LYS A 615 26.84 66.10 5.92
C LYS A 615 26.76 66.18 7.48
N GLY A 616 27.24 65.20 8.23
CA GLY A 616 27.45 65.25 9.68
C GLY A 616 28.94 65.29 10.01
N ASN A 617 29.31 66.07 11.04
CA ASN A 617 30.68 66.25 11.56
C ASN A 617 31.59 65.03 11.35
N THR A 618 32.70 65.24 10.64
CA THR A 618 33.79 64.28 10.44
C THR A 618 34.37 63.70 11.74
N LEU A 619 34.11 64.35 12.87
CA LEU A 619 34.46 63.90 14.22
C LEU A 619 33.77 62.57 14.65
N LEU A 620 32.67 62.16 13.99
CA LEU A 620 31.83 61.02 14.39
C LEU A 620 31.95 59.77 13.49
N LEU A 621 32.87 59.78 12.51
CA LEU A 621 33.07 58.66 11.57
C LEU A 621 34.24 57.74 11.95
N GLY A 622 35.14 58.19 12.84
CA GLY A 622 36.37 57.46 13.19
C GLY A 622 37.44 57.52 12.10
N ASP A 623 38.59 56.90 12.36
CA ASP A 623 39.66 56.75 11.35
C ASP A 623 39.27 55.68 10.30
N PRO A 624 39.62 55.88 9.02
CA PRO A 624 39.33 54.90 7.98
C PRO A 624 40.14 53.62 8.22
N VAL A 625 39.47 52.47 8.11
CA VAL A 625 40.08 51.15 8.33
C VAL A 625 40.88 50.70 7.11
N ALA A 626 40.42 51.05 5.91
CA ALA A 626 41.13 50.77 4.66
C ALA A 626 40.97 51.93 3.65
N ARG A 627 42.00 52.11 2.81
CA ARG A 627 41.99 53.05 1.69
C ARG A 627 42.13 52.25 0.39
N VAL A 628 41.21 52.48 -0.53
CA VAL A 628 41.20 51.88 -1.87
C VAL A 628 41.52 52.98 -2.86
N VAL A 629 42.57 52.77 -3.64
CA VAL A 629 43.11 53.77 -4.55
C VAL A 629 42.74 53.37 -5.98
N ALA A 630 41.85 54.13 -6.62
CA ALA A 630 41.43 53.92 -8.00
C ALA A 630 42.18 54.90 -8.92
N ASN A 631 43.46 54.63 -9.18
CA ASN A 631 44.39 55.51 -9.90
C ASN A 631 44.36 55.38 -11.42
N SER A 632 43.21 55.05 -12.00
CA SER A 632 43.09 54.82 -13.46
C SER A 632 42.80 56.10 -14.26
N SER A 633 42.63 57.25 -13.60
CA SER A 633 42.31 58.53 -14.23
C SER A 633 43.54 59.43 -14.34
N MET A 634 43.75 60.00 -15.53
CA MET A 634 44.88 60.89 -15.81
C MET A 634 44.66 62.34 -15.33
N ALA A 635 43.44 62.72 -14.93
CA ALA A 635 43.09 64.10 -14.55
C ALA A 635 42.81 64.30 -13.05
N LYS A 636 42.62 63.21 -12.29
CA LYS A 636 42.29 63.24 -10.86
C LYS A 636 42.48 61.87 -10.23
N PHE A 637 42.89 61.83 -8.97
CA PHE A 637 42.89 60.60 -8.18
C PHE A 637 41.55 60.42 -7.48
N HIS A 638 41.01 59.21 -7.57
CA HIS A 638 39.82 58.79 -6.85
C HIS A 638 40.24 57.87 -5.70
N ASP A 639 40.11 58.37 -4.48
CA ASP A 639 40.37 57.61 -3.27
C ASP A 639 39.05 57.25 -2.61
N TYR A 640 38.99 56.03 -2.10
CA TYR A 640 37.83 55.48 -1.43
C TYR A 640 38.23 55.02 -0.04
N TYR A 641 37.51 55.49 0.97
CA TYR A 641 37.82 55.24 2.37
C TYR A 641 36.73 54.41 3.02
N PHE A 642 37.09 53.22 3.50
CA PHE A 642 36.18 52.34 4.21
C PHE A 642 36.15 52.70 5.70
N PHE A 643 34.95 52.87 6.25
CA PHE A 643 34.72 53.15 7.66
C PHE A 643 33.99 52.00 8.32
N ASN A 644 34.47 51.54 9.48
CA ASN A 644 33.84 50.49 10.26
C ASN A 644 32.68 51.04 11.12
N LYS A 645 31.70 51.66 10.46
CA LYS A 645 30.48 52.17 11.09
C LYS A 645 29.27 51.51 10.44
N ALA A 646 28.56 50.69 11.21
CA ALA A 646 27.31 50.09 10.77
C ALA A 646 26.22 51.17 10.64
N LEU A 647 25.52 51.14 9.52
CA LEU A 647 24.36 51.97 9.21
C LEU A 647 23.21 51.07 8.78
N ASP A 648 22.00 51.52 9.05
CA ASP A 648 20.80 50.87 8.57
C ASP A 648 20.69 50.99 7.05
N MET A 649 20.06 49.99 6.43
CA MET A 649 19.76 49.99 5.00
C MET A 649 18.62 50.97 4.70
N ASP A 650 18.69 51.63 3.55
CA ASP A 650 17.60 52.48 3.07
C ASP A 650 16.44 51.62 2.53
N GLU A 651 15.19 52.09 2.62
CA GLU A 651 14.01 51.38 2.07
C GLU A 651 14.09 51.13 0.55
N THR A 652 14.94 51.89 -0.15
CA THR A 652 15.21 51.79 -1.58
C THR A 652 16.28 50.76 -1.94
N GLU A 653 16.95 50.18 -0.94
CA GLU A 653 18.01 49.19 -1.11
C GLU A 653 17.47 47.77 -0.96
N ASP A 654 17.89 46.90 -1.87
CA ASP A 654 17.64 45.48 -1.83
C ASP A 654 19.00 44.77 -1.73
N VAL A 655 19.10 43.79 -0.83
CA VAL A 655 20.31 42.98 -0.61
C VAL A 655 19.99 41.53 -0.95
N PHE A 656 20.87 40.92 -1.73
CA PHE A 656 20.86 39.50 -2.01
C PHE A 656 22.10 38.86 -1.37
N ILE A 657 21.89 37.86 -0.52
CA ILE A 657 22.96 37.05 0.09
C ILE A 657 22.84 35.63 -0.47
N ASN A 658 23.96 35.02 -0.83
CA ASN A 658 24.03 33.60 -1.12
C ASN A 658 25.02 32.94 -0.15
N LEU A 659 24.55 31.96 0.60
CA LEU A 659 25.35 31.17 1.53
C LEU A 659 25.50 29.75 0.97
N GLU A 660 26.72 29.34 0.65
CA GLU A 660 27.03 27.99 0.15
C GLU A 660 27.94 27.28 1.16
N ARG A 661 27.45 26.26 1.85
CA ARG A 661 28.23 25.43 2.78
C ARG A 661 29.21 24.58 1.98
N VAL A 662 30.49 24.71 2.28
CA VAL A 662 31.58 24.02 1.56
C VAL A 662 32.22 22.89 2.36
N ALA A 663 32.10 22.90 3.69
CA ALA A 663 32.65 21.87 4.56
C ALA A 663 31.99 21.91 5.95
N GLY A 664 32.02 20.77 6.64
CA GLY A 664 31.79 20.67 8.08
C GLY A 664 33.03 21.00 8.89
N PHE A 665 33.05 20.53 10.14
CA PHE A 665 34.14 20.77 11.08
C PHE A 665 35.15 19.62 11.15
N HIS A 666 34.77 18.42 10.72
CA HIS A 666 35.64 17.25 10.77
C HIS A 666 36.31 16.98 9.43
N GLU A 667 37.61 16.67 9.45
CA GLU A 667 38.34 16.27 8.24
C GLU A 667 37.80 14.94 7.70
N GLY A 668 37.30 14.96 6.46
CA GLY A 668 36.72 13.79 5.80
C GLY A 668 35.22 13.60 6.02
N GLU A 669 34.55 14.52 6.74
CA GLU A 669 33.09 14.63 6.74
C GLU A 669 32.65 15.13 5.36
N THR A 670 31.79 14.35 4.71
CA THR A 670 31.14 14.77 3.47
C THR A 670 29.66 14.84 3.75
N SER A 671 29.08 16.04 3.76
CA SER A 671 27.65 16.20 3.93
C SER A 671 26.98 16.61 2.62
N LEU A 672 25.65 16.70 2.62
CA LEU A 672 24.92 17.33 1.51
C LEU A 672 25.41 18.77 1.28
N GLU A 673 25.53 19.17 0.00
CA GLU A 673 25.76 20.58 -0.36
C GLU A 673 24.54 21.41 0.07
N PHE A 674 24.78 22.45 0.86
CA PHE A 674 23.73 23.30 1.42
C PHE A 674 23.88 24.72 0.88
N ASN A 675 22.94 25.17 0.04
CA ASN A 675 22.99 26.49 -0.58
C ASN A 675 21.68 27.25 -0.34
N THR A 676 21.79 28.43 0.28
CA THR A 676 20.62 29.20 0.70
C THR A 676 20.69 30.65 0.22
N PRO A 677 19.84 31.02 -0.77
CA PRO A 677 19.71 32.39 -1.22
C PRO A 677 18.76 33.18 -0.31
N ILE A 678 19.16 34.39 0.08
CA ILE A 678 18.41 35.29 0.98
C ILE A 678 18.22 36.63 0.28
N SER A 679 17.00 37.18 0.30
CA SER A 679 16.69 38.50 -0.25
C SER A 679 16.05 39.39 0.83
N ILE A 680 16.68 40.52 1.12
CA ILE A 680 16.28 41.46 2.17
C ILE A 680 16.07 42.85 1.55
N LYS A 681 15.03 43.57 1.98
CA LYS A 681 14.73 44.92 1.48
C LYS A 681 14.70 45.92 2.63
N GLY A 682 15.52 46.96 2.53
CA GLY A 682 15.74 47.91 3.63
C GLY A 682 16.15 47.16 4.91
N ASN A 683 15.52 47.51 6.03
CA ASN A 683 15.79 46.91 7.34
C ASN A 683 14.87 45.72 7.67
N SER A 684 14.29 45.07 6.66
CA SER A 684 13.50 43.86 6.91
C SER A 684 14.39 42.70 7.37
N VAL A 685 13.77 41.71 7.98
CA VAL A 685 14.41 40.46 8.39
C VAL A 685 13.88 39.34 7.49
N ALA A 686 14.74 38.40 7.12
CA ALA A 686 14.37 37.21 6.36
C ALA A 686 14.61 35.96 7.22
N GLU A 687 13.63 35.05 7.29
CA GLU A 687 13.81 33.76 7.93
C GLU A 687 14.50 32.79 6.96
N VAL A 688 15.49 32.06 7.46
CA VAL A 688 16.30 31.16 6.64
C VAL A 688 16.68 29.91 7.43
N GLU A 689 16.74 28.76 6.75
CA GLU A 689 17.26 27.53 7.33
C GLU A 689 18.78 27.48 7.15
N LEU A 690 19.49 27.20 8.24
CA LEU A 690 20.95 27.03 8.27
C LEU A 690 21.33 25.82 9.12
N VAL A 691 22.57 25.37 8.91
CA VAL A 691 23.24 24.30 9.66
C VAL A 691 24.66 24.73 9.98
N PRO A 692 25.32 24.21 11.03
CA PRO A 692 26.71 24.52 11.32
C PRO A 692 27.66 24.10 10.18
N GLY A 693 28.72 24.89 9.96
CA GLY A 693 29.75 24.59 8.97
C GLY A 693 30.46 25.84 8.44
N LYS A 694 31.26 25.64 7.39
CA LYS A 694 32.00 26.71 6.69
C LYS A 694 31.28 27.10 5.42
N TYR A 695 31.12 28.41 5.20
CA TYR A 695 30.31 28.95 4.11
C TYR A 695 31.11 29.89 3.22
N LYS A 696 30.91 29.76 1.90
CA LYS A 696 31.12 30.86 0.97
C LYS A 696 29.97 31.85 1.10
N VAL A 697 30.31 33.13 1.07
CA VAL A 697 29.34 34.22 1.25
C VAL A 697 29.44 35.18 0.08
N THR A 698 28.35 35.34 -0.66
CA THR A 698 28.23 36.39 -1.68
C THR A 698 27.12 37.34 -1.27
N ILE A 699 27.42 38.63 -1.09
CA ILE A 699 26.42 39.65 -0.77
C ILE A 699 26.44 40.71 -1.87
N MET A 700 25.29 40.97 -2.48
CA MET A 700 25.11 42.04 -3.46
C MET A 700 24.04 43.00 -2.97
N SER A 701 24.38 44.30 -2.91
CA SER A 701 23.43 45.36 -2.62
C SER A 701 23.13 46.16 -3.88
N LYS A 702 21.85 46.39 -4.15
CA LYS A 702 21.37 47.27 -5.22
C LYS A 702 20.49 48.36 -4.63
N THR A 703 20.52 49.54 -5.23
CA THR A 703 19.65 50.65 -4.84
C THR A 703 18.79 51.10 -6.00
N THR A 704 17.57 51.55 -5.67
CA THR A 704 16.62 52.16 -6.60
C THR A 704 16.62 53.69 -6.56
N LYS A 705 17.55 54.29 -5.80
CA LYS A 705 17.80 55.74 -5.84
C LYS A 705 18.38 56.10 -7.23
N PRO A 706 17.79 57.06 -7.97
CA PRO A 706 18.29 57.43 -9.28
C PRO A 706 19.68 58.06 -9.16
N LEU A 707 20.60 57.63 -10.03
CA LEU A 707 21.96 58.12 -10.10
C LEU A 707 22.23 58.78 -11.45
N VAL A 708 22.53 60.08 -11.40
CA VAL A 708 22.98 60.84 -12.57
C VAL A 708 24.50 60.93 -12.55
N ILE A 709 25.12 60.44 -13.62
CA ILE A 709 26.52 60.64 -13.98
C ILE A 709 26.53 61.75 -15.05
N PRO A 710 27.08 62.94 -14.76
CA PRO A 710 27.12 64.03 -15.72
C PRO A 710 28.06 63.70 -16.90
N LYS A 711 27.87 64.41 -18.02
CA LYS A 711 28.82 64.39 -19.14
C LYS A 711 30.19 64.88 -18.65
N ASP A 712 31.25 64.17 -18.98
CA ASP A 712 32.62 64.46 -18.54
C ASP A 712 33.50 64.75 -19.76
N ARG A 713 34.12 65.92 -19.82
CA ARG A 713 35.05 66.30 -20.90
C ARG A 713 36.46 66.24 -20.35
N ARG A 714 37.31 65.41 -20.96
CA ARG A 714 38.70 65.22 -20.55
C ARG A 714 39.61 65.70 -21.66
N CYS A 715 40.50 66.61 -21.31
CA CYS A 715 41.43 67.21 -22.24
C CYS A 715 42.87 66.84 -21.88
N PHE A 716 43.64 66.51 -22.91
CA PHE A 716 45.05 66.20 -22.82
C PHE A 716 45.82 67.19 -23.67
N ALA A 717 46.57 68.06 -23.00
CA ALA A 717 47.50 68.96 -23.67
C ALA A 717 48.78 68.20 -24.03
N TYR A 718 49.11 68.16 -25.32
CA TYR A 718 50.40 67.66 -25.81
C TYR A 718 50.96 68.61 -26.87
N ASP A 719 52.29 68.66 -26.97
CA ASP A 719 52.95 69.56 -27.91
C ASP A 719 53.38 68.80 -29.17
N VAL A 720 52.93 69.27 -30.33
CA VAL A 720 53.42 68.82 -31.62
C VAL A 720 54.26 69.95 -32.23
N MET A 721 55.57 69.80 -32.20
CA MET A 721 56.48 70.67 -32.96
C MET A 721 56.39 72.17 -32.57
N PHE A 722 56.36 72.47 -31.26
CA PHE A 722 56.29 73.81 -30.64
C PHE A 722 54.92 74.49 -30.66
N TRP A 723 53.84 73.71 -30.84
CA TRP A 723 52.46 74.18 -30.75
C TRP A 723 51.73 73.37 -29.66
N GLU A 724 51.29 74.05 -28.60
CA GLU A 724 50.39 73.46 -27.61
C GLU A 724 49.09 73.06 -28.31
N THR A 725 48.83 71.76 -28.39
CA THR A 725 47.59 71.20 -28.93
C THR A 725 46.86 70.52 -27.78
N GLU A 726 45.57 70.79 -27.65
CA GLU A 726 44.71 70.13 -26.67
C GLU A 726 43.78 69.19 -27.42
N ASP A 727 43.86 67.89 -27.13
CA ASP A 727 42.88 66.92 -27.62
C ASP A 727 41.94 66.57 -26.47
N CYS A 728 40.66 66.86 -26.69
CA CYS A 728 39.61 66.61 -25.72
C CYS A 728 38.70 65.52 -26.25
N PHE A 729 38.37 64.55 -25.40
CA PHE A 729 37.26 63.64 -25.65
C PHE A 729 36.16 63.85 -24.63
N ASP A 730 34.93 63.74 -25.11
CA ASP A 730 33.72 63.80 -24.32
C ASP A 730 33.29 62.37 -23.96
N ILE A 731 33.01 62.13 -22.68
CA ILE A 731 32.34 60.94 -22.17
C ILE A 731 30.88 61.33 -21.92
N ASP A 732 29.96 60.65 -22.60
CA ASP A 732 28.53 60.90 -22.42
C ASP A 732 28.06 60.61 -20.99
N GLY A 733 27.17 61.46 -20.49
CA GLY A 733 26.52 61.25 -19.20
C GLY A 733 25.55 60.06 -19.24
N ASN A 734 25.21 59.55 -18.07
CA ASN A 734 24.27 58.44 -17.93
C ASN A 734 23.31 58.69 -16.76
N ASN A 735 22.06 58.23 -16.89
CA ASN A 735 21.07 58.26 -15.82
C ASN A 735 20.63 56.83 -15.54
N LEU A 736 20.88 56.37 -14.31
CA LEU A 736 20.60 55.02 -13.88
C LEU A 736 19.45 55.05 -12.88
N ASP A 737 18.32 54.43 -13.23
CA ASP A 737 17.20 54.28 -12.31
C ASP A 737 17.52 53.31 -11.16
N LYS A 738 18.44 52.38 -11.39
CA LYS A 738 18.92 51.40 -10.41
C LYS A 738 20.39 51.07 -10.68
N TYR A 739 21.16 50.80 -9.63
CA TYR A 739 22.54 50.35 -9.77
C TYR A 739 22.97 49.49 -8.58
N VAL A 740 24.00 48.65 -8.78
CA VAL A 740 24.65 47.88 -7.72
C VAL A 740 25.53 48.82 -6.92
N ASN A 741 25.24 48.97 -5.63
CA ASN A 741 25.96 49.88 -4.76
C ASN A 741 26.83 49.17 -3.72
N GLY A 742 26.77 47.84 -3.60
CA GLY A 742 27.64 47.08 -2.71
C GLY A 742 27.87 45.65 -3.19
N ASN A 743 29.04 45.10 -2.87
CA ASN A 743 29.40 43.73 -3.23
C ASN A 743 30.42 43.16 -2.24
N VAL A 744 30.18 41.94 -1.77
CA VAL A 744 31.06 41.13 -0.92
C VAL A 744 31.11 39.74 -1.54
N ASN A 745 32.31 39.17 -1.66
CA ASN A 745 32.46 37.78 -2.09
C ASN A 745 33.61 37.11 -1.35
N TRP A 746 33.27 36.20 -0.45
CA TRP A 746 34.15 35.36 0.34
C TRP A 746 34.10 33.93 -0.21
N ASP A 747 35.04 33.61 -1.09
CA ASP A 747 35.10 32.34 -1.82
C ASP A 747 36.44 31.61 -1.64
N THR A 748 37.30 32.09 -0.73
CA THR A 748 38.59 31.45 -0.42
C THR A 748 38.60 30.90 1.01
N PRO A 749 39.35 29.83 1.29
CA PRO A 749 39.41 29.22 2.63
C PRO A 749 39.72 30.18 3.77
N GLU A 750 40.51 31.23 3.53
CA GLU A 750 40.88 32.23 4.53
C GLU A 750 39.78 33.25 4.82
N THR A 751 38.73 33.29 3.97
CA THR A 751 37.64 34.27 4.06
C THR A 751 36.29 33.64 4.36
N TYR A 752 36.20 32.30 4.37
CA TYR A 752 34.96 31.59 4.69
C TYR A 752 34.34 32.08 5.99
N PHE A 753 33.01 32.06 6.02
CA PHE A 753 32.24 32.34 7.21
C PHE A 753 31.98 31.03 7.94
N GLU A 754 32.50 30.92 9.15
CA GLU A 754 32.32 29.73 9.98
C GLU A 754 31.12 29.95 10.91
N ILE A 755 30.18 29.00 10.92
CA ILE A 755 29.01 29.00 11.79
C ILE A 755 29.13 27.78 12.69
N THR A 756 29.52 27.96 13.96
CA THR A 756 29.61 26.85 14.91
C THR A 756 28.22 26.42 15.41
N PRO A 757 28.06 25.20 15.96
CA PRO A 757 26.83 24.80 16.65
C PRO A 757 26.42 25.82 17.72
N GLU A 758 27.37 26.29 18.53
CA GLU A 758 27.14 27.27 19.58
C GLU A 758 26.60 28.58 19.00
N ASP A 759 27.22 29.11 17.94
CA ASP A 759 26.78 30.34 17.28
C ASP A 759 25.34 30.21 16.76
N LEU A 760 25.04 29.11 16.06
CA LEU A 760 23.75 28.94 15.39
C LEU A 760 22.63 28.64 16.38
N TYR A 761 22.82 27.67 17.27
CA TYR A 761 21.72 27.16 18.09
C TYR A 761 21.38 28.05 19.28
N THR A 762 22.30 28.90 19.75
CA THR A 762 22.03 29.88 20.82
C THR A 762 21.48 31.22 20.32
N SER A 763 21.55 31.47 19.00
CA SER A 763 21.17 32.75 18.40
C SER A 763 19.77 32.73 17.79
N ASN A 764 19.10 33.88 17.79
CA ASN A 764 17.82 34.06 17.12
C ASN A 764 17.95 34.85 15.82
N GLU A 765 19.02 35.63 15.66
CA GLU A 765 19.26 36.46 14.49
C GLU A 765 20.75 36.51 14.12
N ILE A 766 21.04 36.55 12.81
CA ILE A 766 22.37 36.83 12.25
C ILE A 766 22.31 38.15 11.49
N VAL A 767 23.19 39.09 11.84
CA VAL A 767 23.32 40.38 11.17
C VAL A 767 24.53 40.37 10.25
N PHE A 768 24.30 40.40 8.94
CA PHE A 768 25.35 40.54 7.94
C PHE A 768 25.71 42.01 7.71
N TYR A 769 26.97 42.27 7.36
CA TYR A 769 27.43 43.59 6.98
C TYR A 769 27.85 43.60 5.51
N VAL A 770 27.30 44.54 4.74
CA VAL A 770 27.68 44.74 3.34
C VAL A 770 28.44 46.05 3.17
N VAL A 771 29.56 46.01 2.46
CA VAL A 771 30.27 47.21 2.06
C VAL A 771 29.53 47.88 0.90
N THR A 772 29.14 49.14 1.06
CA THR A 772 28.38 49.88 0.04
C THR A 772 29.00 51.23 -0.28
N GLN A 773 28.64 51.81 -1.43
CA GLN A 773 28.96 53.18 -1.81
C GLN A 773 27.69 54.02 -1.98
N ASP A 774 27.70 55.20 -1.39
CA ASP A 774 26.62 56.18 -1.56
C ASP A 774 27.07 57.28 -2.54
N LEU A 775 27.04 56.97 -3.83
CA LEU A 775 27.37 57.94 -4.89
C LEU A 775 26.33 59.07 -4.98
N SER A 776 25.11 58.86 -4.48
CA SER A 776 24.07 59.88 -4.46
C SER A 776 24.43 61.05 -3.52
N SER A 777 25.25 60.80 -2.49
CA SER A 777 25.79 61.82 -1.59
C SER A 777 26.91 62.67 -2.20
N VAL A 778 27.61 62.16 -3.21
CA VAL A 778 28.66 62.90 -3.93
C VAL A 778 27.99 63.96 -4.79
N PRO A 779 28.40 65.23 -4.81
CA PRO A 779 27.82 66.23 -5.71
C PRO A 779 28.04 65.85 -7.19
N LEU A 780 27.26 66.42 -8.11
CA LEU A 780 27.46 66.19 -9.55
C LEU A 780 28.78 66.81 -10.05
N HIS A 781 29.06 68.03 -9.59
CA HIS A 781 30.27 68.78 -9.94
C HIS A 781 30.89 69.40 -8.69
N ILE A 782 32.20 69.65 -8.75
CA ILE A 782 32.98 70.35 -7.74
C ILE A 782 33.77 71.47 -8.39
N GLU A 783 34.04 72.52 -7.62
CA GLU A 783 34.85 73.65 -8.06
C GLU A 783 36.31 73.45 -7.65
N VAL A 784 37.21 73.52 -8.63
CA VAL A 784 38.66 73.39 -8.42
C VAL A 784 39.35 74.48 -9.23
N ALA A 785 40.10 75.36 -8.57
CA ALA A 785 40.83 76.46 -9.21
C ALA A 785 39.99 77.37 -10.15
N GLY A 786 38.68 77.44 -9.95
CA GLY A 786 37.75 78.22 -10.77
C GLY A 786 37.13 77.46 -11.95
N GLU A 787 37.41 76.16 -12.06
CA GLU A 787 36.81 75.26 -13.05
C GLU A 787 35.83 74.28 -12.39
N THR A 788 34.66 74.14 -13.02
CA THR A 788 33.63 73.16 -12.64
C THR A 788 33.98 71.79 -13.24
N ILE A 789 34.39 70.84 -12.40
CA ILE A 789 34.73 69.48 -12.84
C ILE A 789 33.71 68.45 -12.34
N PRO A 790 33.39 67.40 -13.11
CA PRO A 790 32.46 66.37 -12.67
C PRO A 790 33.08 65.52 -11.55
N SER A 791 32.37 65.39 -10.44
CA SER A 791 32.79 64.61 -9.27
C SER A 791 32.23 63.19 -9.27
N ARG A 792 31.11 62.95 -9.96
CA ARG A 792 30.63 61.60 -10.30
C ARG A 792 31.11 61.26 -11.70
N VAL A 793 31.76 60.12 -11.86
CA VAL A 793 32.35 59.70 -13.14
C VAL A 793 31.97 58.26 -13.48
N SER A 794 32.10 57.87 -14.75
CA SER A 794 31.78 56.52 -15.21
C SER A 794 32.63 55.44 -14.52
N GLU A 795 33.85 55.77 -14.09
CA GLU A 795 34.72 54.86 -13.33
C GLU A 795 34.13 54.48 -11.96
N ASP A 796 33.26 55.30 -11.38
CA ASP A 796 32.60 55.00 -10.11
C ASP A 796 31.69 53.76 -10.23
N MET A 797 31.27 53.41 -11.45
CA MET A 797 30.50 52.20 -11.75
C MET A 797 31.35 50.93 -11.73
N GLN A 798 32.69 51.04 -11.75
CA GLN A 798 33.59 49.90 -11.60
C GLN A 798 33.85 49.56 -10.13
N LEU A 799 33.57 50.49 -9.20
CA LEU A 799 33.85 50.31 -7.78
C LEU A 799 33.18 49.06 -7.18
N PRO A 800 31.91 48.71 -7.49
CA PRO A 800 31.32 47.47 -6.98
C PRO A 800 32.13 46.21 -7.31
N GLY A 801 32.80 46.18 -8.48
CA GLY A 801 33.72 45.09 -8.82
C GLY A 801 35.00 45.12 -7.98
N MET A 802 35.51 46.30 -7.64
CA MET A 802 36.66 46.45 -6.74
C MET A 802 36.30 46.08 -5.29
N LEU A 803 35.07 46.34 -4.84
CA LEU A 803 34.61 46.04 -3.47
C LEU A 803 34.72 44.56 -3.12
N ILE A 804 34.67 43.67 -4.11
CA ILE A 804 34.95 42.23 -3.94
C ILE A 804 36.35 42.05 -3.32
N ASN A 805 37.39 42.60 -3.94
CA ASN A 805 38.77 42.49 -3.46
C ASN A 805 38.96 43.21 -2.12
N VAL A 806 38.29 44.35 -1.94
CA VAL A 806 38.36 45.14 -0.70
C VAL A 806 37.74 44.37 0.47
N SER A 807 36.64 43.65 0.24
CA SER A 807 35.96 42.85 1.27
C SER A 807 36.79 41.67 1.79
N ARG A 808 37.87 41.31 1.09
CA ARG A 808 38.82 40.24 1.47
C ARG A 808 40.05 40.76 2.20
N LEU A 809 40.28 42.07 2.26
CA LEU A 809 41.38 42.64 3.05
C LEU A 809 41.16 42.27 4.52
N PRO A 810 42.16 41.74 5.25
CA PRO A 810 41.97 41.22 6.61
C PRO A 810 41.24 42.19 7.55
N GLU A 811 41.62 43.46 7.54
CA GLU A 811 41.01 44.50 8.35
C GLU A 811 39.54 44.82 7.95
N VAL A 812 39.21 44.69 6.67
CA VAL A 812 37.83 44.88 6.17
C VAL A 812 37.00 43.62 6.41
N ARG A 813 37.53 42.42 6.18
CA ARG A 813 36.87 41.14 6.45
C ARG A 813 36.51 41.02 7.92
N ALA A 814 37.44 41.36 8.83
CA ALA A 814 37.18 41.39 10.26
C ALA A 814 36.12 42.43 10.63
N ALA A 815 36.13 43.60 9.97
CA ALA A 815 35.08 44.59 10.14
C ALA A 815 33.73 44.15 9.57
N LEU A 816 33.66 43.20 8.64
CA LEU A 816 32.42 42.72 8.05
C LEU A 816 31.93 41.39 8.66
N GLU A 817 32.60 40.88 9.69
CA GLU A 817 32.20 39.64 10.37
C GLU A 817 30.71 39.70 10.76
N PRO A 818 29.89 38.73 10.34
CA PRO A 818 28.50 38.65 10.77
C PRO A 818 28.41 38.55 12.29
N LYS A 819 27.37 39.17 12.86
CA LYS A 819 27.10 39.09 14.31
C LYS A 819 25.92 38.19 14.61
N PHE A 820 26.09 37.35 15.62
CA PHE A 820 25.06 36.50 16.18
C PHE A 820 24.37 37.22 17.35
N ILE A 821 23.03 37.22 17.38
CA ILE A 821 22.24 37.88 18.42
C ILE A 821 21.41 36.82 19.16
N GLY A 822 21.67 36.67 20.45
CA GLY A 822 20.95 35.76 21.35
C GLY A 822 19.57 36.28 21.80
N ALA A 823 18.83 35.45 22.53
CA ALA A 823 17.48 35.74 23.00
C ALA A 823 17.36 36.92 23.99
N GLU A 824 18.43 37.24 24.73
CA GLU A 824 18.45 38.32 25.72
C GLU A 824 18.98 39.66 25.17
N GLY A 825 19.32 39.72 23.87
CA GLY A 825 19.85 40.93 23.23
C GLY A 825 21.29 41.27 23.62
N GLU A 826 21.99 40.38 24.33
CA GLU A 826 23.44 40.46 24.55
C GLU A 826 24.18 39.96 23.28
N GLU A 827 25.18 40.72 22.83
CA GLU A 827 26.08 40.30 21.75
C GLU A 827 26.99 39.18 22.30
N SER A 828 26.97 38.01 21.66
CA SER A 828 27.81 36.85 21.98
C SER A 828 29.24 37.01 21.47
#